data_AF-A0A3D9D8Y4-F1
#
_entry.id   AF-A0A3D9D8Y4-F1
#
_cell.length_a   1.000
_cell.length_b   1.000
_cell.length_c   1.000
_cell.angle_alpha   90.00
_cell.angle_beta   90.00
_cell.angle_gamma   90.00
#
_symmetry.space_group_name_H-M   'P 1'
#
loop_
_entity.id
_entity.type
_entity.pdbx_description
1 polymer ?
#
loop_
_entity_poly.entity_id
_entity_poly.type
_entity_poly.pdbx_seq_one_letter_code
_entity_poly.pdbx_strand_id
1 'polypeptide(L)'
;MVKAQDSDSDGITDVIDLDDDNDGIPDAEESPSCFYNVYEANRISSVVSALNGDTGDPIVGQDIPVLYNDNYNDGGIATAYNFAAAQIMVAGMPIFTFTYPTAIALKSVTVSTSGGLTTLTRYAKLYGSTDGVLYTEISAASNIANATITFTNNSTALYTSYQIRYIGSSTAGNLTTGAADTAAIHEISSIVASVPAYIPSAHPKPGPCLEDLDSDGTPNHLDSDSDGDGCSDAYEGGATISNTVSVVPGPYGANGLANAVETSADSGQVSYVSTYAKYASNSNQNLCTDTDNDGVPNPIDIDDDNDGVLDTTEGDFCGRINRNIRVGYLASGVGDAGLASNMLLNLNNFGPYGTYNKTTGITLVPFATEASITEASLLANTIDVFFVGSSANDATTSADKVSTALNTRLITWAQNNSKSIFVLQNNAVDYGYTITNNNVNPNTPSGTIGTNTYTNGYWPTTALNQSGTVQMTIQSNTRQFDILMTDANLRPVVITDRGYNLLIFPDATIYNAESGMITPTTNDQKAIADTWTYFFDRFVAPQCTTLDTDGDGIPNHLDLDSDGDTCSDALESGATTSLTPNFAFTSLAGTATDTDSDGLADIVDTNTNGIPDYLSTYDPQALDATIRKCQDSDGDILPDAADLDDDNDGILDINEGNVCSGLTRNLRIGYLNTALGRNGLMINMLSNTANFSYTGTYNKIPGVTFIPYATEASITEAQLLTDNIDIFYVGSSAADAQTSADKLSAAVNARILSWADNNSKGVIVSQNNATDYGYQITNNNVNTDVPYGPIGDAVFANGYWPESTFNQSGAIQMTVASLTRTYETAMVDANGKAVFIRDAGRKVVVLPDATVFSTYETTSTITNAELRIAADVWAYGFDVFLDGFEQCTTIDTDNDGIPNHLDLDSDNDGCLDALEGAAAITNSQLVNAGGSVTVGPGSTASNQNLCTGSSCIDVNGIPTIVGAAGQGIGDSQNASISSGCFCYKPAVLAGTVLDTKSGITALGRAGTDNSNWPMVRKGAWTALEAKTKGFVVNRIPLTAQVDAIATPVEGMMVYDEEADCLKIYTTTNNGTSFSWQCFNTQTCPDY
;
A
#
# COMPACT_ATOMS: atom_id res chain seq x y z
N MET A 1 4.57 50.98 -17.87
CA MET A 1 3.15 51.32 -17.72
C MET A 1 2.36 50.09 -18.12
N VAL A 2 2.22 49.14 -17.21
CA VAL A 2 1.27 48.02 -17.23
C VAL A 2 0.61 48.14 -15.86
N LYS A 3 -0.42 48.99 -15.76
CA LYS A 3 -0.97 49.44 -14.47
C LYS A 3 -2.49 49.54 -14.50
N ALA A 4 -3.11 48.84 -15.43
CA ALA A 4 -4.54 48.96 -15.77
C ALA A 4 -5.09 47.66 -16.38
N GLN A 5 -4.42 46.53 -16.13
CA GLN A 5 -5.00 45.22 -16.39
C GLN A 5 -5.78 44.82 -15.13
N ASP A 6 -6.92 44.19 -15.38
CA ASP A 6 -7.99 43.78 -14.48
C ASP A 6 -8.49 42.50 -15.15
N SER A 7 -7.83 41.39 -14.84
CA SER A 7 -7.87 40.15 -15.62
C SER A 7 -9.21 39.42 -15.45
N ASP A 8 -9.80 39.47 -14.27
CA ASP A 8 -11.09 38.91 -13.89
C ASP A 8 -12.30 39.87 -14.09
N SER A 9 -12.05 41.16 -14.34
CA SER A 9 -13.06 42.21 -14.49
C SER A 9 -13.90 42.51 -13.23
N ASP A 10 -13.34 42.30 -12.05
CA ASP A 10 -13.99 42.60 -10.76
C ASP A 10 -13.94 44.11 -10.40
N GLY A 11 -13.08 44.86 -11.09
CA GLY A 11 -12.89 46.30 -10.95
C GLY A 11 -11.73 46.73 -10.05
N ILE A 12 -10.98 45.77 -9.51
CA ILE A 12 -9.64 45.89 -8.95
C ILE A 12 -8.65 45.71 -10.11
N THR A 13 -7.35 45.90 -9.87
CA THR A 13 -6.36 45.74 -10.95
C THR A 13 -5.33 44.77 -10.45
N ASP A 14 -4.74 43.96 -11.33
CA ASP A 14 -3.78 42.89 -11.03
C ASP A 14 -2.54 43.33 -10.20
N VAL A 15 -2.33 44.63 -10.05
CA VAL A 15 -1.24 45.20 -9.22
C VAL A 15 -1.64 45.34 -7.75
N ILE A 16 -2.94 45.28 -7.45
CA ILE A 16 -3.58 45.46 -6.14
C ILE A 16 -4.36 44.20 -5.76
N ASP A 17 -4.85 43.48 -6.76
CA ASP A 17 -5.50 42.19 -6.58
C ASP A 17 -4.57 41.19 -5.88
N LEU A 18 -5.17 40.26 -5.15
CA LEU A 18 -4.47 39.17 -4.49
C LEU A 18 -4.80 37.80 -5.12
N ASP A 19 -5.76 37.77 -6.05
CA ASP A 19 -6.41 36.62 -6.66
C ASP A 19 -6.92 37.09 -8.05
N ASP A 20 -6.03 37.11 -9.03
CA ASP A 20 -6.20 37.77 -10.34
C ASP A 20 -7.26 37.09 -11.25
N ASP A 21 -7.71 35.88 -10.92
CA ASP A 21 -8.75 35.13 -11.64
C ASP A 21 -10.03 34.87 -10.82
N ASN A 22 -10.04 35.27 -9.55
CA ASN A 22 -11.12 35.13 -8.57
C ASN A 22 -11.52 33.70 -8.25
N ASP A 23 -10.64 32.72 -8.39
CA ASP A 23 -10.90 31.33 -8.00
C ASP A 23 -10.87 31.14 -6.46
N GLY A 24 -10.44 32.15 -5.72
CA GLY A 24 -10.34 32.18 -4.26
C GLY A 24 -9.00 31.72 -3.71
N ILE A 25 -8.08 31.26 -4.57
CA ILE A 25 -6.71 30.92 -4.26
C ILE A 25 -5.84 32.17 -4.47
N PRO A 26 -4.95 32.54 -3.53
CA PRO A 26 -4.14 33.74 -3.73
C PRO A 26 -3.00 33.54 -4.75
N ASP A 27 -2.71 34.53 -5.60
CA ASP A 27 -1.72 34.43 -6.70
C ASP A 27 -0.34 33.89 -6.29
N ALA A 28 0.11 34.28 -5.09
CA ALA A 28 1.42 33.88 -4.57
C ALA A 28 1.47 32.45 -4.04
N GLU A 29 0.32 31.78 -3.98
CA GLU A 29 0.19 30.34 -3.73
C GLU A 29 0.28 29.54 -5.03
N GLU A 30 -0.37 30.02 -6.10
CA GLU A 30 -0.40 29.38 -7.42
C GLU A 30 0.91 29.60 -8.20
N SER A 31 1.46 30.82 -8.10
CA SER A 31 2.67 31.27 -8.78
C SER A 31 3.71 31.81 -7.81
N PRO A 32 4.17 31.02 -6.82
CA PRO A 32 4.98 31.49 -5.70
C PRO A 32 6.33 32.08 -6.11
N SER A 33 6.86 31.76 -7.30
CA SER A 33 8.11 32.35 -7.83
C SER A 33 7.93 33.77 -8.36
N CYS A 34 6.71 34.14 -8.73
CA CYS A 34 6.36 35.43 -9.27
C CYS A 34 6.17 36.52 -8.20
N PHE A 35 6.02 36.15 -6.93
CA PHE A 35 5.79 37.10 -5.83
C PHE A 35 6.97 37.16 -4.85
N TYR A 36 7.18 38.31 -4.22
CA TYR A 36 8.14 38.45 -3.14
C TYR A 36 7.59 37.77 -1.88
N ASN A 37 8.29 36.76 -1.37
CA ASN A 37 8.01 36.30 -0.01
C ASN A 37 8.52 37.33 1.03
N VAL A 38 8.09 37.19 2.30
CA VAL A 38 8.41 38.16 3.37
C VAL A 38 9.92 38.39 3.54
N TYR A 39 10.72 37.35 3.31
CA TYR A 39 12.16 37.42 3.43
C TYR A 39 12.79 38.20 2.26
N GLU A 40 12.42 37.85 1.03
CA GLU A 40 12.89 38.57 -0.17
C GLU A 40 12.51 40.05 -0.12
N ALA A 41 11.33 40.37 0.40
CA ALA A 41 10.85 41.74 0.58
C ALA A 41 11.61 42.53 1.64
N ASN A 42 12.04 41.88 2.72
CA ASN A 42 12.84 42.50 3.78
C ASN A 42 14.33 42.60 3.42
N ARG A 43 14.77 42.07 2.28
CA ARG A 43 16.16 42.22 1.86
C ARG A 43 16.40 43.64 1.38
N ILE A 44 17.37 44.32 1.99
CA ILE A 44 17.81 45.63 1.51
C ILE A 44 18.36 45.47 0.09
N SER A 45 17.88 46.29 -0.86
CA SER A 45 18.30 46.24 -2.26
C SER A 45 19.50 47.16 -2.53
N SER A 46 19.63 48.25 -1.76
CA SER A 46 20.76 49.18 -1.84
C SER A 46 20.90 49.99 -0.56
N VAL A 47 22.14 50.29 -0.20
CA VAL A 47 22.51 51.24 0.86
C VAL A 47 23.41 52.31 0.26
N VAL A 48 23.01 53.57 0.34
CA VAL A 48 23.85 54.70 -0.06
C VAL A 48 24.08 55.65 1.10
N SER A 49 25.21 56.36 1.07
CA SER A 49 25.57 57.38 2.06
C SER A 49 25.62 58.77 1.44
N ALA A 50 25.22 59.79 2.21
CA ALA A 50 25.44 61.20 1.87
C ALA A 50 26.79 61.75 2.40
N LEU A 51 27.61 60.87 2.98
CA LEU A 51 29.00 61.09 3.35
C LEU A 51 29.92 60.24 2.45
N ASN A 52 31.13 60.72 2.16
CA ASN A 52 32.12 59.97 1.39
C ASN A 52 32.72 58.83 2.21
N GLY A 53 32.93 57.67 1.59
CA GLY A 53 33.81 56.63 2.13
C GLY A 53 35.28 57.07 2.16
N ASP A 54 36.09 56.39 2.98
CA ASP A 54 37.55 56.55 2.98
C ASP A 54 38.17 55.94 1.71
N THR A 55 39.50 56.01 1.58
CA THR A 55 40.24 55.54 0.41
C THR A 55 40.03 54.04 0.18
N GLY A 56 39.26 53.69 -0.85
CA GLY A 56 38.93 52.29 -1.20
C GLY A 56 37.47 51.93 -0.95
N ASP A 57 36.74 52.75 -0.19
CA ASP A 57 35.32 52.60 0.08
C ASP A 57 34.44 53.41 -0.91
N PRO A 58 33.17 53.02 -1.11
CA PRO A 58 32.24 53.76 -1.97
C PRO A 58 32.08 55.24 -1.54
N ILE A 59 32.11 56.14 -2.51
CA ILE A 59 31.94 57.59 -2.30
C ILE A 59 30.46 57.98 -2.27
N VAL A 60 30.17 59.27 -2.06
CA VAL A 60 28.79 59.77 -1.88
C VAL A 60 27.84 59.29 -2.98
N GLY A 61 26.67 58.78 -2.57
CA GLY A 61 25.63 58.30 -3.49
C GLY A 61 25.95 57.01 -4.26
N GLN A 62 27.12 56.40 -4.05
CA GLN A 62 27.39 55.04 -4.52
C GLN A 62 26.81 54.03 -3.54
N ASP A 63 26.37 52.91 -4.09
CA ASP A 63 25.88 51.78 -3.34
C ASP A 63 27.01 51.14 -2.52
N ILE A 64 26.66 50.61 -1.34
CA ILE A 64 27.59 50.07 -0.35
C ILE A 64 27.19 48.62 -0.02
N PRO A 65 27.45 47.65 -0.93
CA PRO A 65 27.02 46.25 -0.77
C PRO A 65 27.47 45.60 0.52
N VAL A 66 28.64 45.98 1.03
CA VAL A 66 29.20 45.40 2.26
C VAL A 66 28.36 45.71 3.51
N LEU A 67 27.45 46.68 3.45
CA LEU A 67 26.59 47.03 4.58
C LEU A 67 25.25 46.28 4.62
N TYR A 68 24.94 45.45 3.62
CA TYR A 68 23.67 44.70 3.58
C TYR A 68 23.86 43.32 2.93
N ASN A 69 25.07 42.77 3.05
CA ASN A 69 25.39 41.44 2.51
C ASN A 69 25.00 40.31 3.48
N ASP A 70 24.47 40.67 4.67
CA ASP A 70 24.04 39.78 5.75
C ASP A 70 25.14 38.82 6.23
N ASN A 71 26.43 39.19 6.05
CA ASN A 71 27.58 38.42 6.54
C ASN A 71 27.98 38.90 7.94
N TYR A 72 27.48 38.19 8.97
CA TYR A 72 27.80 38.50 10.36
C TYR A 72 29.32 38.47 10.71
N ASN A 73 30.14 37.82 9.87
CA ASN A 73 31.56 37.57 10.13
C ASN A 73 32.52 38.62 9.52
N ASP A 74 32.01 39.81 9.16
CA ASP A 74 32.79 40.93 8.64
C ASP A 74 33.70 41.60 9.70
N GLY A 75 33.89 40.94 10.86
CA GLY A 75 34.58 41.40 12.07
C GLY A 75 36.10 41.65 11.95
N GLY A 76 36.62 41.83 10.74
CA GLY A 76 37.95 42.36 10.49
C GLY A 76 37.89 43.80 9.98
N ILE A 77 38.78 44.67 10.48
CA ILE A 77 38.93 46.08 10.01
C ILE A 77 39.11 46.16 8.47
N ALA A 78 39.53 45.07 7.82
CA ALA A 78 39.82 45.01 6.38
C ALA A 78 38.58 44.95 5.46
N THR A 79 37.38 44.67 5.97
CA THR A 79 36.14 44.55 5.17
C THR A 79 35.04 45.53 5.59
N ALA A 80 35.28 46.36 6.61
CA ALA A 80 34.29 47.34 7.07
C ALA A 80 34.28 48.61 6.21
N TYR A 81 33.10 49.21 6.04
CA TYR A 81 32.96 50.53 5.41
C TYR A 81 33.36 51.62 6.42
N ASN A 82 34.20 52.57 5.99
CA ASN A 82 34.63 53.70 6.81
C ASN A 82 34.27 55.03 6.14
N PHE A 83 33.84 56.01 6.93
CA PHE A 83 33.73 57.38 6.44
C PHE A 83 35.11 58.03 6.30
N ALA A 84 35.30 58.86 5.26
CA ALA A 84 36.47 59.73 5.20
C ALA A 84 36.46 60.70 6.39
N ALA A 85 37.62 60.93 7.00
CA ALA A 85 37.74 61.63 8.28
C ALA A 85 37.17 63.07 8.26
N ALA A 86 36.58 63.47 9.40
CA ALA A 86 36.14 64.84 9.71
C ALA A 86 35.06 65.44 8.79
N GLN A 87 34.19 64.61 8.22
CA GLN A 87 33.04 65.09 7.47
C GLN A 87 31.97 65.66 8.40
N ILE A 88 31.48 66.86 8.06
CA ILE A 88 30.51 67.60 8.87
C ILE A 88 29.10 67.05 8.61
N MET A 89 28.41 66.67 9.68
CA MET A 89 26.98 66.36 9.67
C MET A 89 26.17 67.54 10.22
N VAL A 90 25.13 67.96 9.51
CA VAL A 90 24.21 69.02 9.94
C VAL A 90 22.82 68.43 10.22
N ALA A 91 22.06 69.03 11.13
CA ALA A 91 20.74 68.51 11.50
C ALA A 91 19.81 68.41 10.28
N GLY A 92 19.16 67.25 10.12
CA GLY A 92 18.32 66.90 8.98
C GLY A 92 19.06 66.19 7.83
N MET A 93 20.39 66.13 7.85
CA MET A 93 21.17 65.46 6.81
C MET A 93 21.01 63.93 6.91
N PRO A 94 20.71 63.23 5.79
CA PRO A 94 20.76 61.77 5.77
C PRO A 94 22.20 61.31 6.00
N ILE A 95 22.37 60.26 6.78
CA ILE A 95 23.64 59.54 6.94
C ILE A 95 23.61 58.38 5.94
N PHE A 96 22.60 57.53 6.06
CA PHE A 96 22.33 56.42 5.14
C PHE A 96 20.91 56.51 4.57
N THR A 97 20.76 56.06 3.33
CA THR A 97 19.48 55.78 2.69
C THR A 97 19.46 54.31 2.29
N PHE A 98 18.38 53.62 2.64
CA PHE A 98 18.14 52.21 2.35
C PHE A 98 16.97 52.10 1.39
N THR A 99 17.07 51.20 0.43
CA THR A 99 15.99 50.87 -0.50
C THR A 99 15.61 49.41 -0.34
N TYR A 100 14.32 49.10 -0.46
CA TYR A 100 13.78 47.74 -0.47
C TYR A 100 13.16 47.44 -1.84
N PRO A 101 13.07 46.16 -2.25
CA PRO A 101 12.47 45.79 -3.53
C PRO A 101 10.97 46.09 -3.61
N THR A 102 10.26 45.98 -2.48
CA THR A 102 8.85 46.32 -2.33
C THR A 102 8.62 47.19 -1.08
N ALA A 103 7.42 47.75 -0.94
CA ALA A 103 7.04 48.53 0.22
C ALA A 103 6.84 47.59 1.43
N ILE A 104 7.61 47.78 2.48
CA ILE A 104 7.53 46.94 3.69
C ILE A 104 7.48 47.81 4.94
N ALA A 105 6.78 47.34 5.98
CA ALA A 105 6.82 47.95 7.32
C ALA A 105 7.94 47.30 8.13
N LEU A 106 8.89 48.08 8.60
CA LEU A 106 9.97 47.58 9.47
C LEU A 106 9.58 47.71 10.95
N LYS A 107 9.97 46.77 11.80
CA LYS A 107 9.96 46.88 13.26
C LYS A 107 11.16 47.70 13.76
N SER A 108 12.32 47.46 13.18
CA SER A 108 13.55 48.20 13.52
C SER A 108 14.63 48.08 12.47
N VAL A 109 15.54 49.06 12.45
CA VAL A 109 16.80 49.03 11.71
C VAL A 109 17.96 49.08 12.70
N THR A 110 18.98 48.25 12.52
CA THR A 110 20.19 48.23 13.36
C THR A 110 21.43 48.46 12.52
N VAL A 111 22.28 49.40 12.95
CA VAL A 111 23.61 49.65 12.38
C VAL A 111 24.67 49.12 13.34
N SER A 112 25.52 48.21 12.86
CA SER A 112 26.61 47.59 13.61
C SER A 112 27.96 48.24 13.28
N THR A 113 28.71 48.66 14.30
CA THR A 113 30.00 49.37 14.17
C THR A 113 30.97 48.99 15.30
N SER A 114 32.27 49.22 15.13
CA SER A 114 33.29 48.99 16.18
C SER A 114 33.48 50.15 17.18
N GLY A 115 33.01 51.37 16.88
CA GLY A 115 33.31 52.58 17.65
C GLY A 115 32.25 53.69 17.61
N GLY A 116 31.06 53.40 17.09
CA GLY A 116 29.99 54.38 16.84
C GLY A 116 30.32 55.30 15.66
N LEU A 117 29.30 55.86 15.00
CA LEU A 117 29.47 56.77 13.86
C LEU A 117 30.15 58.09 14.24
N THR A 118 30.17 58.41 15.55
CA THR A 118 30.78 59.62 16.12
C THR A 118 31.40 59.33 17.49
N THR A 119 32.51 59.99 17.85
CA THR A 119 33.15 59.88 19.18
C THR A 119 32.45 60.61 20.31
N LEU A 120 31.58 61.58 20.02
CA LEU A 120 30.80 62.32 21.01
C LEU A 120 29.34 61.87 20.97
N THR A 121 28.64 61.93 22.10
CA THR A 121 27.19 61.65 22.13
C THR A 121 26.44 62.53 21.14
N ARG A 122 25.83 61.89 20.15
CA ARG A 122 25.08 62.50 19.05
C ARG A 122 23.87 61.64 18.74
N TYR A 123 22.85 62.23 18.13
CA TYR A 123 21.59 61.54 17.89
C TYR A 123 21.21 61.57 16.41
N ALA A 124 20.54 60.50 16.00
CA ALA A 124 19.85 60.38 14.71
C ALA A 124 18.45 59.80 14.91
N LYS A 125 17.60 59.90 13.89
CA LYS A 125 16.28 59.25 13.81
C LYS A 125 16.10 58.54 12.48
N LEU A 126 15.20 57.57 12.46
CA LEU A 126 14.76 56.87 11.26
C LEU A 126 13.56 57.60 10.64
N TYR A 127 13.56 57.64 9.31
CA TYR A 127 12.51 58.19 8.49
C TYR A 127 12.12 57.19 7.40
N GLY A 128 10.84 57.15 7.02
CA GLY A 128 10.31 56.31 5.94
C GLY A 128 9.74 57.14 4.79
N SER A 129 9.79 56.61 3.58
CA SER A 129 9.31 57.23 2.34
C SER A 129 8.72 56.20 1.37
N THR A 130 7.61 56.56 0.72
CA THR A 130 6.97 55.75 -0.33
C THR A 130 7.43 56.16 -1.74
N ASP A 131 7.96 57.38 -1.89
CA ASP A 131 8.34 57.96 -3.19
C ASP A 131 9.85 58.21 -3.32
N GLY A 132 10.63 57.91 -2.28
CA GLY A 132 12.07 58.13 -2.22
C GLY A 132 12.48 59.61 -2.11
N VAL A 133 11.51 60.54 -2.02
CA VAL A 133 11.73 62.00 -2.02
C VAL A 133 11.27 62.63 -0.71
N LEU A 134 10.03 62.34 -0.30
CA LEU A 134 9.43 62.84 0.93
C LEU A 134 9.56 61.80 2.04
N TYR A 135 10.27 62.18 3.10
CA TYR A 135 10.56 61.31 4.23
C TYR A 135 9.85 61.79 5.50
N THR A 136 9.13 60.87 6.13
CA THR A 136 8.38 61.09 7.38
C THR A 136 9.16 60.49 8.55
N GLU A 137 9.23 61.20 9.68
CA GLU A 137 9.87 60.69 10.90
C GLU A 137 9.08 59.53 11.50
N ILE A 138 9.75 58.42 11.82
CA ILE A 138 9.07 57.20 12.30
C ILE A 138 9.70 56.57 13.55
N SER A 139 10.83 57.08 14.04
CA SER A 139 11.46 56.58 15.28
C SER A 139 11.75 57.68 16.31
N ALA A 140 11.92 57.26 17.55
CA ALA A 140 12.61 58.07 18.55
C ALA A 140 14.11 58.25 18.20
N ALA A 141 14.79 59.16 18.90
CA ALA A 141 16.20 59.46 18.69
C ALA A 141 17.13 58.39 19.28
N SER A 142 18.06 57.87 18.48
CA SER A 142 19.07 56.89 18.88
C SER A 142 20.46 57.52 18.98
N ASN A 143 21.24 57.11 19.98
CA ASN A 143 22.60 57.60 20.18
C ASN A 143 23.56 56.94 19.17
N ILE A 144 24.07 57.72 18.23
CA ILE A 144 24.96 57.23 17.15
C ILE A 144 26.43 57.14 17.55
N ALA A 145 26.77 57.41 18.83
CA ALA A 145 28.09 57.12 19.40
C ALA A 145 28.21 55.68 19.94
N ASN A 146 27.12 54.90 19.92
CA ASN A 146 27.13 53.52 20.37
C ASN A 146 27.67 52.59 19.27
N ALA A 147 28.31 51.49 19.67
CA ALA A 147 28.80 50.47 18.74
C ALA A 147 27.64 49.80 17.96
N THR A 148 26.53 49.54 18.62
CA THR A 148 25.28 49.05 18.00
C THR A 148 24.20 50.12 18.13
N ILE A 149 23.64 50.53 17.00
CA ILE A 149 22.67 51.62 16.92
C ILE A 149 21.36 51.07 16.38
N THR A 150 20.37 50.90 17.24
CA THR A 150 19.04 50.41 16.84
C THR A 150 18.05 51.57 16.78
N PHE A 151 17.27 51.61 15.71
CA PHE A 151 16.16 52.52 15.49
C PHE A 151 14.86 51.71 15.49
N THR A 152 14.05 51.87 16.53
CA THR A 152 12.73 51.22 16.62
C THR A 152 11.69 52.06 15.87
N ASN A 153 11.01 51.43 14.90
CA ASN A 153 9.94 52.06 14.15
C ASN A 153 8.64 52.03 14.98
N ASN A 154 7.96 53.17 15.06
CA ASN A 154 6.66 53.31 15.74
C ASN A 154 5.49 53.50 14.75
N SER A 155 5.74 53.37 13.45
CA SER A 155 4.76 53.46 12.37
C SER A 155 4.46 52.08 11.79
N THR A 156 3.19 51.84 11.45
CA THR A 156 2.74 50.63 10.72
C THR A 156 2.64 50.86 9.21
N ALA A 157 3.04 52.04 8.72
CA ALA A 157 2.99 52.35 7.29
C ALA A 157 4.08 51.60 6.51
N LEU A 158 3.75 51.21 5.28
CA LEU A 158 4.67 50.56 4.34
C LEU A 158 5.52 51.60 3.62
N TYR A 159 6.83 51.35 3.50
CA TYR A 159 7.77 52.24 2.82
C TYR A 159 8.73 51.44 1.92
N THR A 160 9.10 52.02 0.77
CA THR A 160 10.10 51.47 -0.16
C THR A 160 11.50 52.01 0.11
N SER A 161 11.59 53.14 0.83
CA SER A 161 12.86 53.77 1.18
C SER A 161 12.88 54.27 2.62
N TYR A 162 14.03 54.11 3.26
CA TYR A 162 14.25 54.49 4.66
C TYR A 162 15.53 55.32 4.79
N GLN A 163 15.56 56.25 5.74
CA GLN A 163 16.73 57.10 6.00
C GLN A 163 17.04 57.22 7.48
N ILE A 164 18.32 57.11 7.82
CA ILE A 164 18.82 57.57 9.12
C ILE A 164 19.28 59.01 8.94
N ARG A 165 18.67 59.96 9.65
CA ARG A 165 19.06 61.38 9.59
C ARG A 165 19.65 61.86 10.90
N TYR A 166 20.76 62.59 10.81
CA TYR A 166 21.38 63.24 11.97
C TYR A 166 20.48 64.35 12.51
N ILE A 167 20.30 64.45 13.83
CA ILE A 167 19.41 65.45 14.45
C ILE A 167 20.10 66.41 15.42
N GLY A 168 21.35 66.17 15.83
CA GLY A 168 22.10 67.07 16.73
C GLY A 168 22.66 66.38 17.97
N SER A 169 22.93 67.18 19.01
CA SER A 169 23.52 66.73 20.29
C SER A 169 22.51 66.45 21.41
N SER A 170 21.21 66.60 21.14
CA SER A 170 20.12 66.28 22.08
C SER A 170 19.10 65.35 21.42
N THR A 171 18.40 64.54 22.23
CA THR A 171 17.35 63.63 21.76
C THR A 171 16.16 64.33 21.08
N ALA A 172 15.88 65.58 21.44
CA ALA A 172 14.89 66.42 20.77
C ALA A 172 15.35 66.98 19.40
N GLY A 173 16.63 66.80 19.06
CA GLY A 173 17.30 67.48 17.95
C GLY A 173 17.69 68.93 18.26
N ASN A 174 18.73 69.43 17.61
CA ASN A 174 19.19 70.83 17.66
C ASN A 174 20.14 71.15 16.49
N LEU A 175 20.52 72.41 16.32
CA LEU A 175 21.41 72.85 15.21
C LEU A 175 22.90 72.56 15.44
N THR A 176 23.28 71.75 16.44
CA THR A 176 24.69 71.43 16.70
C THR A 176 25.21 70.50 15.61
N THR A 177 26.32 70.87 14.96
CA THR A 177 26.96 70.01 13.96
C THR A 177 27.67 68.81 14.60
N GLY A 178 27.69 67.71 13.85
CA GLY A 178 28.45 66.49 14.17
C GLY A 178 29.64 66.35 13.23
N ALA A 179 30.55 65.45 13.56
CA ALA A 179 31.61 65.00 12.66
C ALA A 179 31.57 63.47 12.60
N ALA A 180 31.49 62.90 11.40
CA ALA A 180 31.61 61.47 11.21
C ALA A 180 33.06 61.04 11.48
N ASP A 181 33.22 59.95 12.23
CA ASP A 181 34.52 59.36 12.54
C ASP A 181 34.87 58.22 11.57
N THR A 182 36.12 57.76 11.58
CA THR A 182 36.54 56.55 10.84
C THR A 182 36.05 55.28 11.57
N ALA A 183 34.75 55.19 11.73
CA ALA A 183 34.09 54.05 12.35
C ALA A 183 34.05 52.92 11.32
N ALA A 184 34.60 51.76 11.67
CA ALA A 184 34.40 50.54 10.88
C ALA A 184 32.94 50.09 11.06
N ILE A 185 32.12 50.37 10.06
CA ILE A 185 30.70 50.00 9.97
C ILE A 185 30.64 48.65 9.26
N HIS A 186 30.01 47.68 9.90
CA HIS A 186 30.03 46.28 9.45
C HIS A 186 28.74 45.90 8.72
N GLU A 187 27.57 46.19 9.29
CA GLU A 187 26.30 45.72 8.74
C GLU A 187 25.16 46.68 9.10
N ILE A 188 24.17 46.77 8.22
CA ILE A 188 22.87 47.39 8.46
C ILE A 188 21.80 46.33 8.21
N SER A 189 21.11 45.93 9.27
CA SER A 189 20.06 44.91 9.21
C SER A 189 18.71 45.48 9.62
N SER A 190 17.64 44.86 9.12
CA SER A 190 16.25 45.23 9.44
C SER A 190 15.42 44.04 9.88
N ILE A 191 14.45 44.32 10.75
CA ILE A 191 13.43 43.35 11.18
C ILE A 191 12.10 43.87 10.65
N VAL A 192 11.29 43.00 10.05
CA VAL A 192 9.92 43.32 9.57
C VAL A 192 8.97 43.49 10.75
N ALA A 193 7.99 44.39 10.61
CA ALA A 193 6.90 44.52 11.57
C ALA A 193 5.90 43.38 11.41
N SER A 194 5.41 42.82 12.52
CA SER A 194 4.35 41.80 12.48
C SER A 194 2.97 42.37 12.18
N VAL A 195 2.83 43.70 12.11
CA VAL A 195 1.57 44.40 11.81
C VAL A 195 1.87 45.63 10.93
N PRO A 196 1.21 45.78 9.76
CA PRO A 196 0.29 44.81 9.15
C PRO A 196 0.98 43.49 8.78
N ALA A 197 0.20 42.42 8.60
CA ALA A 197 0.73 41.16 8.11
C ALA A 197 1.29 41.36 6.69
N TYR A 198 2.37 40.68 6.37
CA TYR A 198 2.94 40.70 5.02
C TYR A 198 2.16 39.71 4.15
N ILE A 199 1.53 40.21 3.08
CA ILE A 199 0.72 39.41 2.14
C ILE A 199 1.52 39.28 0.84
N PRO A 200 2.03 38.09 0.47
CA PRO A 200 2.87 37.92 -0.71
C PRO A 200 2.21 38.33 -2.04
N SER A 201 0.93 38.00 -2.28
CA SER A 201 0.23 38.34 -3.55
C SER A 201 0.19 39.85 -3.79
N ALA A 202 0.18 40.68 -2.74
CA ALA A 202 0.25 42.14 -2.86
C ALA A 202 1.60 42.69 -3.39
N HIS A 203 2.58 41.81 -3.64
CA HIS A 203 3.96 42.15 -3.91
C HIS A 203 4.57 41.34 -5.08
N PRO A 204 4.04 41.49 -6.30
CA PRO A 204 4.58 40.83 -7.48
C PRO A 204 6.00 41.31 -7.82
N LYS A 205 6.83 40.40 -8.32
CA LYS A 205 8.20 40.69 -8.77
C LYS A 205 8.17 41.42 -10.13
N PRO A 206 9.16 42.27 -10.42
CA PRO A 206 9.26 42.89 -11.73
C PRO A 206 9.58 41.87 -12.84
N GLY A 207 8.66 41.67 -13.78
CA GLY A 207 8.84 40.77 -14.94
C GLY A 207 7.53 40.06 -15.29
N PRO A 208 7.47 39.34 -16.42
CA PRO A 208 6.36 38.42 -16.66
C PRO A 208 6.46 37.22 -15.71
N CYS A 209 5.33 36.84 -15.13
CA CYS A 209 5.18 35.52 -14.51
C CYS A 209 5.01 34.49 -15.63
N LEU A 210 5.68 33.33 -15.51
CA LEU A 210 5.74 32.28 -16.53
C LEU A 210 5.56 30.88 -15.91
N GLU A 211 5.04 30.81 -14.68
CA GLU A 211 4.63 29.54 -14.08
C GLU A 211 3.32 29.13 -14.73
N ASP A 212 3.33 27.97 -15.37
CA ASP A 212 2.31 27.44 -16.27
C ASP A 212 2.48 25.91 -16.19
N LEU A 213 1.63 25.28 -15.38
CA LEU A 213 1.75 23.88 -14.96
C LEU A 213 1.37 22.91 -16.08
N ASP A 214 0.29 23.20 -16.80
CA ASP A 214 -0.23 22.38 -17.90
C ASP A 214 0.34 22.77 -19.29
N SER A 215 1.08 23.88 -19.36
CA SER A 215 1.69 24.43 -20.57
C SER A 215 0.69 24.92 -21.63
N ASP A 216 -0.51 25.34 -21.24
CA ASP A 216 -1.51 25.91 -22.16
C ASP A 216 -1.21 27.37 -22.57
N GLY A 217 -0.31 28.03 -21.84
CA GLY A 217 0.14 29.40 -22.06
C GLY A 217 -0.51 30.46 -21.17
N THR A 218 -1.41 30.05 -20.27
CA THR A 218 -1.99 30.84 -19.19
C THR A 218 -1.16 30.62 -17.94
N PRO A 219 -0.68 31.69 -17.28
CA PRO A 219 0.03 31.51 -16.01
C PRO A 219 -0.93 31.02 -14.92
N ASN A 220 -0.47 30.17 -14.01
CA ASN A 220 -1.31 29.55 -12.97
C ASN A 220 -2.21 30.56 -12.21
N HIS A 221 -1.66 31.69 -11.73
CA HIS A 221 -2.43 32.75 -11.03
C HIS A 221 -3.46 33.49 -11.91
N LEU A 222 -3.62 33.09 -13.16
CA LEU A 222 -4.62 33.60 -14.11
C LEU A 222 -5.46 32.46 -14.70
N ASP A 223 -5.25 31.23 -14.20
CA ASP A 223 -5.78 30.00 -14.75
C ASP A 223 -6.57 29.26 -13.69
N SER A 224 -7.87 29.15 -13.88
CA SER A 224 -8.76 28.55 -12.90
C SER A 224 -8.76 27.01 -12.90
N ASP A 225 -7.86 26.39 -13.68
CA ASP A 225 -7.59 24.94 -13.83
C ASP A 225 -6.09 24.76 -14.14
N SER A 226 -5.23 25.10 -13.18
CA SER A 226 -3.79 25.28 -13.39
C SER A 226 -3.07 24.03 -13.91
N ASP A 227 -3.54 22.83 -13.56
CA ASP A 227 -2.93 21.58 -14.02
C ASP A 227 -3.64 20.93 -15.22
N GLY A 228 -4.71 21.56 -15.71
CA GLY A 228 -5.39 21.25 -16.96
C GLY A 228 -6.14 19.91 -16.92
N ASP A 229 -6.54 19.45 -15.73
CA ASP A 229 -7.22 18.18 -15.56
C ASP A 229 -8.76 18.27 -15.70
N GLY A 230 -9.29 19.48 -15.80
CA GLY A 230 -10.71 19.76 -15.97
C GLY A 230 -11.46 19.98 -14.65
N CYS A 231 -10.76 19.91 -13.52
CA CYS A 231 -11.25 20.32 -12.21
C CYS A 231 -10.77 21.75 -11.91
N SER A 232 -11.60 22.54 -11.22
CA SER A 232 -11.22 23.94 -10.96
C SER A 232 -10.37 24.07 -9.70
N ASP A 233 -9.34 24.92 -9.78
CA ASP A 233 -8.43 25.28 -8.69
C ASP A 233 -9.18 25.76 -7.44
N ALA A 234 -10.28 26.49 -7.61
CA ALA A 234 -11.18 26.89 -6.52
C ALA A 234 -11.66 25.70 -5.66
N TYR A 235 -12.07 24.60 -6.29
CA TYR A 235 -12.61 23.42 -5.60
C TYR A 235 -11.46 22.56 -5.05
N GLU A 236 -10.45 22.32 -5.87
CA GLU A 236 -9.29 21.50 -5.53
C GLU A 236 -8.40 22.13 -4.47
N GLY A 237 -8.30 23.46 -4.48
CA GLY A 237 -7.65 24.25 -3.47
C GLY A 237 -8.48 24.43 -2.20
N GLY A 238 -9.76 24.03 -2.20
CA GLY A 238 -10.63 24.08 -1.02
C GLY A 238 -11.24 25.46 -0.74
N ALA A 239 -11.15 26.41 -1.67
CA ALA A 239 -11.83 27.70 -1.60
C ALA A 239 -13.36 27.54 -1.72
N THR A 240 -13.83 26.47 -2.37
CA THR A 240 -15.24 26.09 -2.46
C THR A 240 -15.44 24.59 -2.24
N ILE A 241 -16.67 24.19 -1.92
CA ILE A 241 -17.10 22.78 -1.84
C ILE A 241 -17.87 22.33 -3.09
N SER A 242 -17.95 23.18 -4.12
CA SER A 242 -18.67 22.88 -5.35
C SER A 242 -17.72 22.78 -6.53
N ASN A 243 -17.61 21.59 -7.10
CA ASN A 243 -16.86 21.26 -8.32
C ASN A 243 -17.35 21.93 -9.62
N THR A 244 -18.33 22.85 -9.54
CA THR A 244 -18.82 23.63 -10.69
C THR A 244 -18.47 25.11 -10.61
N VAL A 245 -17.82 25.52 -9.52
CA VAL A 245 -17.46 26.90 -9.24
C VAL A 245 -15.98 27.05 -9.53
N SER A 246 -15.64 27.63 -10.68
CA SER A 246 -14.27 28.02 -11.02
C SER A 246 -13.93 29.46 -10.60
N VAL A 247 -14.96 30.25 -10.25
CA VAL A 247 -14.80 31.63 -9.78
C VAL A 247 -15.65 31.79 -8.53
N VAL A 248 -15.00 32.07 -7.40
CA VAL A 248 -15.65 32.26 -6.10
C VAL A 248 -16.48 33.55 -6.14
N PRO A 249 -17.80 33.48 -5.88
CA PRO A 249 -18.64 34.66 -5.96
C PRO A 249 -18.28 35.76 -4.94
N GLY A 250 -18.19 36.99 -5.41
CA GLY A 250 -18.00 38.17 -4.56
C GLY A 250 -19.10 38.43 -3.51
N PRO A 251 -18.95 39.49 -2.70
CA PRO A 251 -18.20 40.71 -3.02
C PRO A 251 -16.69 40.55 -2.90
N TYR A 252 -15.97 41.23 -3.79
CA TYR A 252 -14.52 41.39 -3.78
C TYR A 252 -14.16 42.67 -3.04
N GLY A 253 -13.15 42.57 -2.16
CA GLY A 253 -12.72 43.63 -1.27
C GLY A 253 -11.92 44.73 -1.97
N ALA A 254 -11.25 45.58 -1.21
CA ALA A 254 -10.25 46.51 -1.72
C ALA A 254 -8.94 45.80 -2.16
N ASN A 255 -8.82 44.52 -1.85
CA ASN A 255 -7.71 43.63 -2.11
C ASN A 255 -8.04 42.55 -3.17
N GLY A 256 -9.21 42.63 -3.82
CA GLY A 256 -9.62 41.71 -4.89
C GLY A 256 -10.00 40.29 -4.44
N LEU A 257 -9.34 39.71 -3.44
CA LEU A 257 -9.73 38.42 -2.85
C LEU A 257 -11.20 38.40 -2.35
N ALA A 258 -11.93 37.34 -2.67
CA ALA A 258 -13.34 37.20 -2.32
C ALA A 258 -13.57 37.19 -0.79
N ASN A 259 -14.45 38.06 -0.30
CA ASN A 259 -14.70 38.20 1.15
C ASN A 259 -15.21 36.91 1.83
N ALA A 260 -15.76 35.97 1.06
CA ALA A 260 -16.29 34.71 1.55
C ALA A 260 -15.20 33.73 2.00
N VAL A 261 -14.00 33.84 1.39
CA VAL A 261 -12.87 32.96 1.70
C VAL A 261 -11.90 33.59 2.69
N GLU A 262 -12.05 34.86 3.03
CA GLU A 262 -11.20 35.57 3.98
C GLU A 262 -11.54 35.31 5.47
N THR A 263 -10.52 35.33 6.35
CA THR A 263 -10.70 35.27 7.82
C THR A 263 -11.54 36.42 8.38
N SER A 264 -11.45 37.57 7.74
CA SER A 264 -12.35 38.71 7.88
C SER A 264 -12.27 39.54 6.61
N ALA A 265 -13.37 40.19 6.22
CA ALA A 265 -13.43 41.05 5.04
C ALA A 265 -12.23 42.00 4.95
N ASP A 266 -11.59 42.03 3.77
CA ASP A 266 -10.39 42.81 3.42
C ASP A 266 -9.13 42.48 4.25
N SER A 267 -8.99 41.24 4.73
CA SER A 267 -7.81 40.80 5.50
C SER A 267 -6.64 40.35 4.64
N GLY A 268 -6.90 39.87 3.43
CA GLY A 268 -5.95 39.20 2.54
C GLY A 268 -5.39 37.91 3.14
N GLN A 269 -6.15 37.24 4.02
CA GLN A 269 -5.79 35.98 4.66
C GLN A 269 -6.96 35.01 4.52
N VAL A 270 -6.71 33.85 3.91
CA VAL A 270 -7.73 32.81 3.68
C VAL A 270 -8.16 32.12 4.97
N SER A 271 -9.41 31.66 5.00
CA SER A 271 -10.09 31.03 6.15
C SER A 271 -10.18 29.51 6.04
N TYR A 272 -9.77 28.94 4.92
CA TYR A 272 -9.69 27.51 4.65
C TYR A 272 -8.24 27.03 4.68
N VAL A 273 -8.06 25.71 4.72
CA VAL A 273 -6.74 25.09 4.55
C VAL A 273 -6.60 24.77 3.08
N SER A 274 -5.70 25.46 2.40
CA SER A 274 -5.53 25.24 0.97
C SER A 274 -4.96 23.86 0.67
N THR A 275 -5.58 23.19 -0.29
CA THR A 275 -5.15 21.90 -0.86
C THR A 275 -4.60 22.02 -2.28
N TYR A 276 -4.37 23.25 -2.76
CA TYR A 276 -3.91 23.55 -4.12
C TYR A 276 -2.65 22.77 -4.51
N ALA A 277 -1.66 22.76 -3.63
CA ALA A 277 -0.40 22.03 -3.85
C ALA A 277 -0.54 20.50 -3.89
N LYS A 278 -1.72 19.95 -3.57
CA LYS A 278 -2.01 18.50 -3.60
C LYS A 278 -2.84 18.12 -4.82
N TYR A 279 -3.92 18.87 -5.08
CA TYR A 279 -4.93 18.54 -6.09
C TYR A 279 -4.71 19.41 -7.33
N ALA A 280 -4.94 20.73 -7.25
CA ALA A 280 -4.82 21.73 -8.34
C ALA A 280 -3.43 21.95 -8.97
N SER A 281 -2.46 21.11 -8.65
CA SER A 281 -1.11 21.20 -9.24
C SER A 281 -0.59 19.86 -9.74
N ASN A 282 -1.47 18.87 -9.81
CA ASN A 282 -1.17 17.52 -10.22
C ASN A 282 -2.39 16.89 -10.89
N SER A 283 -2.36 16.90 -12.22
CA SER A 283 -3.42 16.37 -13.08
C SER A 283 -3.77 14.87 -12.92
N ASN A 284 -3.07 14.14 -12.06
CA ASN A 284 -3.39 12.74 -11.70
C ASN A 284 -4.13 12.65 -10.35
N GLN A 285 -4.55 13.77 -9.78
CA GLN A 285 -5.23 13.87 -8.50
C GLN A 285 -6.52 14.70 -8.63
N ASN A 286 -7.19 14.57 -9.78
CA ASN A 286 -8.40 15.30 -10.14
C ASN A 286 -9.51 15.07 -9.10
N LEU A 287 -9.76 16.08 -8.27
CA LEU A 287 -10.74 15.97 -7.19
C LEU A 287 -12.20 15.98 -7.68
N CYS A 288 -12.44 16.30 -8.95
CA CYS A 288 -13.76 16.33 -9.57
C CYS A 288 -14.17 14.96 -10.12
N THR A 289 -13.24 14.01 -10.21
CA THR A 289 -13.51 12.65 -10.68
C THR A 289 -14.09 11.84 -9.51
N ASP A 290 -15.22 11.20 -9.79
CA ASP A 290 -16.01 10.37 -8.89
C ASP A 290 -16.59 9.26 -9.80
N THR A 291 -15.86 8.15 -9.92
CA THR A 291 -16.05 7.16 -10.98
C THR A 291 -17.37 6.41 -10.81
N ASP A 292 -17.71 5.99 -9.60
CA ASP A 292 -18.93 5.28 -9.27
C ASP A 292 -20.11 6.18 -8.87
N ASN A 293 -19.87 7.49 -8.66
CA ASN A 293 -20.86 8.50 -8.30
C ASN A 293 -21.46 8.30 -6.90
N ASP A 294 -20.68 7.80 -5.95
CA ASP A 294 -21.07 7.65 -4.55
C ASP A 294 -20.88 8.96 -3.73
N GLY A 295 -20.27 9.98 -4.33
CA GLY A 295 -20.03 11.28 -3.73
C GLY A 295 -18.70 11.41 -2.98
N VAL A 296 -17.84 10.40 -3.01
CA VAL A 296 -16.44 10.43 -2.61
C VAL A 296 -15.58 10.54 -3.89
N PRO A 297 -14.75 11.58 -4.04
CA PRO A 297 -13.89 11.68 -5.22
C PRO A 297 -12.74 10.68 -5.21
N ASN A 298 -12.34 10.16 -6.37
CA ASN A 298 -11.31 9.14 -6.51
C ASN A 298 -9.99 9.43 -5.74
N PRO A 299 -9.45 10.67 -5.70
CA PRO A 299 -8.24 10.95 -4.90
C PRO A 299 -8.41 10.84 -3.38
N ILE A 300 -9.63 10.61 -2.89
CA ILE A 300 -10.03 10.45 -1.49
C ILE A 300 -10.60 9.04 -1.24
N ASP A 301 -11.33 8.51 -2.22
CA ASP A 301 -11.87 7.17 -2.24
C ASP A 301 -10.76 6.12 -2.07
N ILE A 302 -11.12 4.97 -1.50
CA ILE A 302 -10.22 3.84 -1.31
C ILE A 302 -10.68 2.57 -2.04
N ASP A 303 -11.85 2.62 -2.70
CA ASP A 303 -12.57 1.57 -3.45
C ASP A 303 -13.35 2.26 -4.59
N ASP A 304 -12.62 2.73 -5.61
CA ASP A 304 -13.07 3.68 -6.65
C ASP A 304 -14.21 3.17 -7.58
N ASP A 305 -14.46 1.87 -7.61
CA ASP A 305 -15.57 1.25 -8.34
C ASP A 305 -16.61 0.58 -7.43
N ASN A 306 -16.36 0.65 -6.12
CA ASN A 306 -17.25 0.24 -5.05
C ASN A 306 -17.59 -1.25 -5.04
N ASP A 307 -16.68 -2.09 -5.49
CA ASP A 307 -16.84 -3.54 -5.54
C ASP A 307 -16.47 -4.21 -4.19
N GLY A 308 -15.96 -3.43 -3.23
CA GLY A 308 -15.56 -3.83 -1.90
C GLY A 308 -14.07 -4.18 -1.78
N VAL A 309 -13.33 -4.21 -2.90
CA VAL A 309 -11.88 -4.35 -2.99
C VAL A 309 -11.26 -2.96 -2.88
N LEU A 310 -10.05 -2.89 -2.32
CA LEU A 310 -9.37 -1.60 -2.19
C LEU A 310 -8.55 -1.32 -3.46
N ASP A 311 -8.49 -0.05 -3.91
CA ASP A 311 -7.67 0.38 -5.05
C ASP A 311 -6.21 -0.09 -4.93
N THR A 312 -5.70 -0.07 -3.69
CA THR A 312 -4.32 -0.49 -3.39
C THR A 312 -4.09 -2.00 -3.52
N THR A 313 -5.14 -2.81 -3.43
CA THR A 313 -5.16 -4.25 -3.72
C THR A 313 -5.19 -4.48 -5.23
N GLU A 314 -5.93 -3.65 -5.96
CA GLU A 314 -6.13 -3.75 -7.42
C GLU A 314 -5.00 -3.11 -8.22
N GLY A 315 -4.18 -2.29 -7.57
CA GLY A 315 -2.93 -1.81 -8.14
C GLY A 315 -2.92 -0.34 -8.56
N ASP A 316 -3.83 0.49 -8.04
CA ASP A 316 -3.65 1.93 -8.07
C ASP A 316 -2.81 2.44 -6.90
N PHE A 317 -1.84 3.27 -7.25
CA PHE A 317 -0.79 3.76 -6.38
C PHE A 317 -0.63 5.27 -6.49
N CYS A 318 -1.74 5.98 -6.71
CA CYS A 318 -1.75 7.43 -6.77
C CYS A 318 -1.65 8.05 -5.37
N GLY A 319 -0.60 8.84 -5.14
CA GLY A 319 -0.38 9.46 -3.81
C GLY A 319 -0.04 8.45 -2.69
N ARG A 320 0.12 7.16 -3.00
CA ARG A 320 0.63 6.09 -2.14
C ARG A 320 1.45 5.11 -2.97
N ILE A 321 2.66 4.73 -2.56
CA ILE A 321 3.43 3.70 -3.28
C ILE A 321 3.45 2.37 -2.52
N ASN A 322 3.09 1.27 -3.18
CA ASN A 322 3.13 -0.09 -2.61
C ASN A 322 4.56 -0.68 -2.58
N ARG A 323 5.51 0.12 -2.11
CA ARG A 323 6.91 -0.28 -1.87
C ARG A 323 7.54 0.62 -0.82
N ASN A 324 8.61 0.13 -0.20
CA ASN A 324 9.38 0.98 0.71
C ASN A 324 10.06 2.14 -0.04
N ILE A 325 10.02 3.35 0.55
CA ILE A 325 10.96 4.42 0.17
C ILE A 325 12.33 4.07 0.73
N ARG A 326 13.37 4.22 -0.09
CA ARG A 326 14.74 3.91 0.31
C ARG A 326 15.52 5.19 0.56
N VAL A 327 15.88 5.43 1.82
CA VAL A 327 16.64 6.60 2.27
C VAL A 327 18.11 6.23 2.43
N GLY A 328 18.96 6.68 1.50
CA GLY A 328 20.41 6.52 1.58
C GLY A 328 21.05 7.47 2.58
N TYR A 329 22.05 7.01 3.34
CA TYR A 329 22.82 7.87 4.25
C TYR A 329 24.26 7.40 4.41
N LEU A 330 25.14 8.29 4.89
CA LEU A 330 26.53 7.93 5.20
C LEU A 330 26.62 7.41 6.65
N ALA A 331 27.06 6.17 6.82
CA ALA A 331 27.09 5.48 8.12
C ALA A 331 28.39 5.68 8.92
N SER A 332 29.28 6.57 8.47
CA SER A 332 30.49 6.91 9.22
C SER A 332 31.03 8.29 8.86
N GLY A 333 31.80 8.90 9.77
CA GLY A 333 32.37 10.22 9.57
C GLY A 333 31.38 11.35 9.84
N VAL A 334 31.57 12.49 9.16
CA VAL A 334 30.84 13.73 9.45
C VAL A 334 29.34 13.61 9.13
N GLY A 335 28.98 12.79 8.14
CA GLY A 335 27.58 12.53 7.77
C GLY A 335 26.78 11.71 8.80
N ASP A 336 27.45 11.10 9.79
CA ASP A 336 26.85 10.25 10.85
C ASP A 336 26.88 10.93 12.24
N ALA A 337 27.55 12.08 12.37
CA ALA A 337 27.88 12.66 13.67
C ALA A 337 26.70 13.40 14.36
N GLY A 338 26.17 12.85 15.46
CA GLY A 338 25.51 13.57 16.57
C GLY A 338 24.14 14.22 16.33
N LEU A 339 23.78 14.56 15.09
CA LEU A 339 22.48 15.15 14.71
C LEU A 339 21.60 14.17 13.92
N ALA A 340 22.23 13.25 13.18
CA ALA A 340 21.57 12.31 12.29
C ALA A 340 20.86 11.17 13.03
N SER A 341 21.39 10.72 14.17
CA SER A 341 20.98 9.46 14.79
C SER A 341 19.49 9.45 15.17
N ASN A 342 18.98 10.52 15.78
CA ASN A 342 17.57 10.56 16.22
C ASN A 342 16.63 11.12 15.14
N MET A 343 17.12 11.96 14.22
CA MET A 343 16.31 12.48 13.11
C MET A 343 16.10 11.43 12.01
N LEU A 344 17.12 10.62 11.70
CA LEU A 344 17.11 9.64 10.62
C LEU A 344 16.89 8.20 11.09
N LEU A 345 17.44 7.77 12.23
CA LEU A 345 17.36 6.34 12.62
C LEU A 345 16.14 6.03 13.49
N ASN A 346 15.38 7.04 13.92
CA ASN A 346 14.10 6.81 14.60
C ASN A 346 13.01 6.54 13.55
N LEU A 347 12.63 5.26 13.44
CA LEU A 347 11.61 4.82 12.48
C LEU A 347 10.23 5.45 12.72
N ASN A 348 9.92 5.96 13.92
CA ASN A 348 8.64 6.62 14.19
C ASN A 348 8.53 8.03 13.58
N ASN A 349 9.62 8.57 13.04
CA ASN A 349 9.58 9.78 12.21
C ASN A 349 9.06 9.47 10.79
N PHE A 350 8.71 8.21 10.49
CA PHE A 350 8.54 7.67 9.14
C PHE A 350 7.48 6.55 9.09
N GLY A 351 6.90 6.31 7.90
CA GLY A 351 6.25 5.03 7.56
C GLY A 351 4.92 4.70 8.29
N PRO A 352 4.33 3.52 7.98
CA PRO A 352 2.98 3.11 8.42
C PRO A 352 2.85 2.84 9.93
N TYR A 353 3.96 2.90 10.66
CA TYR A 353 4.02 2.77 12.12
C TYR A 353 4.57 4.03 12.79
N GLY A 354 4.87 5.06 12.00
CA GLY A 354 5.17 6.43 12.39
C GLY A 354 4.11 7.37 11.81
N THR A 355 4.53 8.48 11.18
CA THR A 355 3.63 9.54 10.74
C THR A 355 3.27 9.51 9.25
N TYR A 356 3.83 8.58 8.48
CA TYR A 356 3.72 8.59 7.02
C TYR A 356 3.20 7.26 6.47
N ASN A 357 1.89 7.17 6.26
CA ASN A 357 1.18 5.94 5.92
C ASN A 357 1.06 5.65 4.41
N LYS A 358 1.63 6.50 3.54
CA LYS A 358 1.51 6.39 2.08
C LYS A 358 2.50 5.41 1.44
N THR A 359 3.15 4.57 2.23
CA THR A 359 4.12 3.56 1.75
C THR A 359 4.06 2.32 2.62
N THR A 360 4.50 1.17 2.09
CA THR A 360 4.63 -0.07 2.87
C THR A 360 5.77 -0.03 3.90
N GLY A 361 6.58 1.04 3.91
CA GLY A 361 7.65 1.24 4.87
C GLY A 361 8.72 2.20 4.39
N ILE A 362 9.69 2.49 5.27
CA ILE A 362 10.91 3.22 4.93
C ILE A 362 12.11 2.33 5.22
N THR A 363 13.03 2.26 4.26
CA THR A 363 14.26 1.49 4.34
C THR A 363 15.46 2.42 4.38
N LEU A 364 16.21 2.40 5.48
CA LEU A 364 17.46 3.15 5.60
C LEU A 364 18.62 2.35 4.99
N VAL A 365 19.34 2.94 4.04
CA VAL A 365 20.43 2.28 3.31
C VAL A 365 21.78 2.91 3.68
N PRO A 366 22.60 2.24 4.52
CA PRO A 366 23.90 2.78 4.94
C PRO A 366 24.97 2.65 3.85
N PHE A 367 25.68 3.74 3.59
CA PHE A 367 26.91 3.75 2.81
C PHE A 367 28.12 3.90 3.73
N ALA A 368 29.09 2.99 3.59
CA ALA A 368 30.24 2.95 4.49
C ALA A 368 31.17 4.15 4.34
N THR A 369 31.33 4.68 3.11
CA THR A 369 32.26 5.77 2.81
C THR A 369 31.71 6.71 1.73
N GLU A 370 32.18 7.95 1.68
CA GLU A 370 31.81 8.86 0.58
C GLU A 370 32.21 8.32 -0.80
N ALA A 371 33.29 7.56 -0.87
CA ALA A 371 33.77 6.95 -2.11
C ALA A 371 32.83 5.86 -2.65
N SER A 372 32.08 5.18 -1.77
CA SER A 372 31.08 4.18 -2.18
C SER A 372 29.82 4.80 -2.77
N ILE A 373 29.57 6.09 -2.55
CA ILE A 373 28.37 6.78 -3.02
C ILE A 373 28.61 7.28 -4.45
N THR A 374 28.33 6.43 -5.43
CA THR A 374 28.33 6.76 -6.86
C THR A 374 26.91 6.77 -7.41
N GLU A 375 26.65 7.48 -8.51
CA GLU A 375 25.33 7.43 -9.17
C GLU A 375 24.92 5.99 -9.48
N ALA A 376 25.84 5.18 -10.02
CA ALA A 376 25.61 3.75 -10.26
C ALA A 376 25.25 2.97 -8.97
N SER A 377 25.90 3.26 -7.84
CA SER A 377 25.56 2.60 -6.58
C SER A 377 24.22 3.07 -6.00
N LEU A 378 23.83 4.34 -6.21
CA LEU A 378 22.55 4.87 -5.76
C LEU A 378 21.41 4.23 -6.55
N LEU A 379 21.56 4.11 -7.87
CA LEU A 379 20.61 3.39 -8.73
C LEU A 379 20.55 1.90 -8.42
N ALA A 380 21.69 1.24 -8.22
CA ALA A 380 21.73 -0.19 -7.89
C ALA A 380 21.10 -0.53 -6.53
N ASN A 381 21.11 0.42 -5.59
CA ASN A 381 20.43 0.30 -4.30
C ASN A 381 19.04 0.96 -4.30
N THR A 382 18.55 1.35 -5.49
CA THR A 382 17.23 1.96 -5.71
C THR A 382 16.91 3.10 -4.74
N ILE A 383 17.90 3.95 -4.45
CA ILE A 383 17.73 5.06 -3.52
C ILE A 383 16.69 6.05 -4.07
N ASP A 384 15.75 6.45 -3.22
CA ASP A 384 14.72 7.44 -3.53
C ASP A 384 15.08 8.81 -2.96
N VAL A 385 15.58 8.80 -1.72
CA VAL A 385 15.99 9.98 -0.98
C VAL A 385 17.41 9.80 -0.47
N PHE A 386 18.23 10.85 -0.52
CA PHE A 386 19.53 10.83 0.19
C PHE A 386 19.54 11.82 1.35
N PHE A 387 19.80 11.32 2.56
CA PHE A 387 19.98 12.13 3.77
C PHE A 387 21.46 12.51 3.94
N VAL A 388 21.72 13.81 4.01
CA VAL A 388 23.05 14.40 4.15
C VAL A 388 23.21 15.02 5.55
N GLY A 389 23.76 14.22 6.46
CA GLY A 389 24.04 14.64 7.83
C GLY A 389 25.23 15.59 7.96
N SER A 390 25.35 16.21 9.13
CA SER A 390 26.41 17.15 9.53
C SER A 390 26.75 16.92 11.00
N SER A 391 27.92 17.38 11.47
CA SER A 391 28.25 17.34 12.90
C SER A 391 27.70 18.55 13.67
N ALA A 392 27.43 18.39 14.97
CA ALA A 392 26.81 19.40 15.85
C ALA A 392 27.64 20.68 16.16
N ASN A 393 28.67 20.99 15.39
CA ASN A 393 29.56 22.13 15.65
C ASN A 393 29.04 23.42 14.97
N ASP A 394 29.12 24.53 15.71
CA ASP A 394 28.75 25.90 15.27
C ASP A 394 29.69 26.49 14.18
N ALA A 395 30.61 25.70 13.64
CA ALA A 395 31.62 26.21 12.73
C ALA A 395 31.15 26.10 11.29
N THR A 396 30.94 27.22 10.60
CA THR A 396 30.67 27.32 9.15
C THR A 396 31.83 26.85 8.25
N THR A 397 32.73 26.01 8.80
CA THR A 397 33.95 25.55 8.15
C THR A 397 33.76 24.20 7.46
N SER A 398 34.60 23.91 6.47
CA SER A 398 34.52 22.72 5.62
C SER A 398 34.74 21.38 6.33
N ALA A 399 35.04 21.35 7.63
CA ALA A 399 35.32 20.13 8.40
C ALA A 399 34.06 19.47 8.98
N ASP A 400 32.94 20.20 9.08
CA ASP A 400 31.72 19.78 9.76
C ASP A 400 30.58 19.41 8.79
N LYS A 401 30.87 19.39 7.49
CA LYS A 401 30.01 18.94 6.38
C LYS A 401 30.66 17.79 5.61
N VAL A 402 29.89 17.08 4.79
CA VAL A 402 30.48 16.10 3.84
C VAL A 402 31.30 16.82 2.77
N SER A 403 32.10 16.07 2.02
CA SER A 403 32.91 16.70 0.97
C SER A 403 32.03 17.39 -0.09
N THR A 404 32.47 18.55 -0.58
CA THR A 404 31.79 19.26 -1.68
C THR A 404 31.64 18.36 -2.91
N ALA A 405 32.60 17.46 -3.15
CA ALA A 405 32.53 16.49 -4.24
C ALA A 405 31.36 15.48 -4.09
N LEU A 406 31.01 15.09 -2.85
CA LEU A 406 29.84 14.27 -2.60
C LEU A 406 28.56 15.07 -2.81
N ASN A 407 28.44 16.27 -2.23
CA ASN A 407 27.25 17.11 -2.40
C ASN A 407 26.97 17.42 -3.89
N THR A 408 27.99 17.78 -4.67
CA THR A 408 27.84 17.96 -6.13
C THR A 408 27.31 16.71 -6.82
N ARG A 409 27.78 15.52 -6.44
CA ARG A 409 27.33 14.25 -7.04
C ARG A 409 25.88 13.95 -6.70
N LEU A 410 25.47 14.20 -5.45
CA LEU A 410 24.08 14.02 -5.04
C LEU A 410 23.14 14.98 -5.79
N ILE A 411 23.54 16.25 -5.98
CA ILE A 411 22.79 17.21 -6.78
C ILE A 411 22.57 16.68 -8.21
N THR A 412 23.64 16.23 -8.87
CA THR A 412 23.54 15.70 -10.24
C THR A 412 22.66 14.45 -10.31
N TRP A 413 22.81 13.51 -9.37
CA TRP A 413 21.99 12.31 -9.31
C TRP A 413 20.51 12.63 -9.09
N ALA A 414 20.20 13.54 -8.15
CA ALA A 414 18.85 13.95 -7.84
C ALA A 414 18.14 14.56 -9.07
N GLN A 415 18.82 15.47 -9.77
CA GLN A 415 18.28 16.10 -10.98
C GLN A 415 18.07 15.11 -12.13
N ASN A 416 19.05 14.24 -12.39
CA ASN A 416 19.00 13.33 -13.53
C ASN A 416 17.91 12.26 -13.40
N ASN A 417 17.50 11.94 -12.17
CA ASN A 417 16.66 10.78 -11.87
C ASN A 417 15.40 11.15 -11.08
N SER A 418 15.06 12.45 -10.99
CA SER A 418 13.95 12.99 -10.22
C SER A 418 13.91 12.47 -8.77
N LYS A 419 15.07 12.46 -8.10
CA LYS A 419 15.23 12.01 -6.71
C LYS A 419 15.39 13.19 -5.74
N SER A 420 15.26 12.93 -4.45
CA SER A 420 15.21 13.98 -3.43
C SER A 420 16.40 13.95 -2.46
N ILE A 421 16.72 15.10 -1.86
CA ILE A 421 17.83 15.23 -0.91
C ILE A 421 17.34 15.94 0.36
N PHE A 422 17.67 15.38 1.53
CA PHE A 422 17.46 16.02 2.83
C PHE A 422 18.80 16.49 3.38
N VAL A 423 18.96 17.79 3.64
CA VAL A 423 20.26 18.38 3.98
C VAL A 423 20.26 19.02 5.37
N LEU A 424 21.24 18.65 6.20
CA LEU A 424 21.45 19.27 7.51
C LEU A 424 22.53 20.35 7.51
N GLN A 425 22.22 21.44 8.22
CA GLN A 425 23.16 22.42 8.75
C GLN A 425 24.22 22.91 7.75
N ASN A 426 25.49 22.58 8.01
CA ASN A 426 26.66 23.10 7.31
C ASN A 426 26.77 22.61 5.88
N ASN A 427 26.05 21.56 5.49
CA ASN A 427 26.03 21.09 4.11
C ASN A 427 25.32 22.07 3.18
N ALA A 428 24.38 22.87 3.68
CA ALA A 428 23.59 23.83 2.91
C ALA A 428 24.45 24.76 2.04
N VAL A 429 25.68 25.06 2.48
CA VAL A 429 26.60 25.94 1.74
C VAL A 429 26.98 25.42 0.35
N ASP A 430 27.08 24.10 0.18
CA ASP A 430 27.39 23.50 -1.13
C ASP A 430 26.16 23.49 -2.06
N TYR A 431 24.96 23.74 -1.52
CA TYR A 431 23.69 23.85 -2.25
C TYR A 431 23.35 25.32 -2.61
N GLY A 432 24.28 26.25 -2.38
CA GLY A 432 24.13 27.66 -2.74
C GLY A 432 23.48 28.53 -1.65
N TYR A 433 23.51 28.08 -0.39
CA TYR A 433 22.97 28.81 0.75
C TYR A 433 24.07 29.40 1.64
N THR A 434 23.75 30.47 2.34
CA THR A 434 24.57 31.05 3.41
C THR A 434 23.85 30.80 4.73
N ILE A 435 24.61 30.40 5.75
CA ILE A 435 24.12 30.13 7.10
C ILE A 435 24.73 31.14 8.08
N THR A 436 23.93 31.63 9.02
CA THR A 436 24.41 32.58 10.04
C THR A 436 23.92 32.18 11.44
N ASN A 437 24.80 32.31 12.44
CA ASN A 437 24.46 32.04 13.84
C ASN A 437 23.87 33.30 14.49
N ASN A 438 22.61 33.58 14.18
CA ASN A 438 21.93 34.79 14.66
C ASN A 438 20.46 34.56 15.05
N ASN A 439 19.96 33.32 15.03
CA ASN A 439 18.57 32.97 15.27
C ASN A 439 18.06 33.42 16.67
N VAL A 440 16.77 33.72 16.80
CA VAL A 440 16.11 34.14 18.06
C VAL A 440 14.79 33.37 18.26
N ASN A 441 14.76 32.49 19.27
CA ASN A 441 13.59 31.68 19.65
C ASN A 441 12.38 32.51 20.11
N PRO A 442 11.14 32.00 19.99
CA PRO A 442 10.74 30.69 19.44
C PRO A 442 10.63 30.67 17.91
N ASN A 443 10.74 29.48 17.29
CA ASN A 443 10.44 29.32 15.87
C ASN A 443 8.95 29.10 15.68
N THR A 444 8.35 29.75 14.69
CA THR A 444 6.95 29.56 14.33
C THR A 444 6.82 29.22 12.86
N PRO A 445 5.84 28.35 12.49
CA PRO A 445 5.43 28.18 11.11
C PRO A 445 5.14 29.53 10.46
N SER A 446 5.48 29.68 9.18
CA SER A 446 5.31 30.94 8.44
C SER A 446 4.91 30.66 7.01
N GLY A 447 4.06 31.52 6.45
CA GLY A 447 3.45 31.31 5.12
C GLY A 447 2.41 30.18 5.11
N THR A 448 1.66 30.06 4.02
CA THR A 448 0.62 29.02 3.87
C THR A 448 1.22 27.62 3.98
N ILE A 449 2.28 27.33 3.22
CA ILE A 449 2.95 26.02 3.23
C ILE A 449 3.43 25.62 4.62
N GLY A 450 4.18 26.48 5.31
CA GLY A 450 4.67 26.20 6.65
C GLY A 450 3.54 25.99 7.66
N THR A 451 2.48 26.80 7.56
CA THR A 451 1.29 26.67 8.41
C THR A 451 0.57 25.35 8.15
N ASN A 452 0.37 24.96 6.89
CA ASN A 452 -0.26 23.69 6.55
C ASN A 452 0.56 22.51 7.05
N THR A 453 1.87 22.50 6.78
CA THR A 453 2.77 21.42 7.23
C THR A 453 2.78 21.24 8.74
N TYR A 454 2.91 22.33 9.49
CA TYR A 454 3.18 22.22 10.93
C TYR A 454 1.96 22.47 11.79
N THR A 455 0.94 23.21 11.37
CA THR A 455 -0.26 23.44 12.21
C THR A 455 -1.42 22.53 11.84
N ASN A 456 -1.46 22.03 10.61
CA ASN A 456 -2.47 21.10 10.11
C ASN A 456 -1.86 19.77 9.65
N GLY A 457 -0.57 19.53 9.91
CA GLY A 457 0.08 18.25 9.63
C GLY A 457 -0.37 17.15 10.58
N TYR A 458 0.24 15.97 10.42
CA TYR A 458 -0.08 14.78 11.21
C TYR A 458 0.08 15.02 12.72
N TRP A 459 1.03 15.86 13.15
CA TRP A 459 1.22 16.22 14.56
C TRP A 459 1.30 17.74 14.79
N PRO A 460 0.17 18.47 14.78
CA PRO A 460 0.16 19.93 14.86
C PRO A 460 1.11 20.54 15.91
N THR A 461 2.07 21.33 15.43
CA THR A 461 3.06 22.14 16.12
C THR A 461 2.91 23.63 15.80
N THR A 462 2.49 24.42 16.80
CA THR A 462 2.29 25.87 16.63
C THR A 462 3.54 26.70 16.93
N ALA A 463 4.55 26.11 17.58
CA ALA A 463 5.84 26.74 17.88
C ALA A 463 6.87 25.71 18.36
N LEU A 464 8.16 25.96 18.08
CA LEU A 464 9.29 25.18 18.58
C LEU A 464 10.13 25.97 19.58
N ASN A 465 10.58 25.30 20.64
CA ASN A 465 11.43 25.89 21.66
C ASN A 465 12.83 25.28 21.58
N GLN A 466 13.78 26.04 21.07
CA GLN A 466 15.09 25.46 20.83
C GLN A 466 15.92 25.35 22.12
N SER A 467 16.16 24.12 22.55
CA SER A 467 17.15 23.78 23.59
C SER A 467 18.56 23.52 23.05
N GLY A 468 18.75 23.63 21.72
CA GLY A 468 20.01 23.36 21.02
C GLY A 468 21.15 24.35 21.32
N THR A 469 22.38 23.93 21.03
CA THR A 469 23.61 24.71 21.29
C THR A 469 24.03 25.62 20.14
N VAL A 470 23.52 25.37 18.94
CA VAL A 470 23.74 26.16 17.72
C VAL A 470 22.39 26.71 17.29
N GLN A 471 22.34 27.96 16.82
CA GLN A 471 21.10 28.65 16.49
C GLN A 471 21.25 29.32 15.11
N MET A 472 20.91 28.59 14.05
CA MET A 472 21.19 29.03 12.67
C MET A 472 19.97 29.53 11.93
N THR A 473 20.16 30.61 11.16
CA THR A 473 19.25 31.01 10.08
C THR A 473 19.91 30.73 8.73
N ILE A 474 19.09 30.64 7.68
CA ILE A 474 19.53 30.35 6.32
C ILE A 474 19.03 31.38 5.31
N GLN A 475 19.83 31.63 4.28
CA GLN A 475 19.50 32.52 3.17
C GLN A 475 20.17 32.11 1.87
N SER A 476 19.68 32.59 0.73
CA SER A 476 20.40 32.54 -0.54
C SER A 476 20.16 33.79 -1.37
N ASN A 477 21.18 34.22 -2.10
CA ASN A 477 21.07 35.29 -3.11
C ASN A 477 20.89 34.73 -4.53
N THR A 478 20.99 33.41 -4.71
CA THR A 478 21.00 32.74 -6.02
C THR A 478 19.95 31.65 -6.15
N ARG A 479 19.39 31.16 -5.04
CA ARG A 479 18.35 30.13 -5.00
C ARG A 479 17.01 30.75 -4.67
N GLN A 480 15.94 30.23 -5.27
CA GLN A 480 14.57 30.49 -4.87
C GLN A 480 14.10 29.36 -3.96
N PHE A 481 13.44 29.71 -2.86
CA PHE A 481 13.04 28.76 -1.83
C PHE A 481 11.78 29.23 -1.10
N ASP A 482 11.06 28.28 -0.53
CA ASP A 482 9.91 28.50 0.35
C ASP A 482 10.33 28.32 1.81
N ILE A 483 9.66 29.06 2.68
CA ILE A 483 9.94 29.09 4.10
C ILE A 483 8.88 28.24 4.80
N LEU A 484 9.32 27.20 5.51
CA LEU A 484 8.41 26.35 6.30
C LEU A 484 8.33 26.83 7.76
N MET A 485 9.44 27.34 8.30
CA MET A 485 9.49 27.97 9.62
C MET A 485 10.38 29.20 9.64
N THR A 486 10.00 30.15 10.48
CA THR A 486 10.82 31.32 10.81
C THR A 486 11.11 31.41 12.30
N ASP A 487 12.08 32.23 12.67
CA ASP A 487 12.31 32.62 14.06
C ASP A 487 11.45 33.82 14.52
N ALA A 488 11.65 34.29 15.76
CA ALA A 488 10.90 35.43 16.31
C ALA A 488 11.13 36.78 15.59
N ASN A 489 12.09 36.84 14.67
CA ASN A 489 12.37 37.99 13.81
C ASN A 489 11.99 37.73 12.34
N LEU A 490 11.23 36.67 12.06
CA LEU A 490 10.78 36.26 10.72
C LEU A 490 11.92 35.84 9.78
N ARG A 491 13.03 35.33 10.32
CA ARG A 491 14.15 34.81 9.51
C ARG A 491 14.00 33.31 9.26
N PRO A 492 14.36 32.78 8.07
CA PRO A 492 14.16 31.37 7.74
C PRO A 492 15.03 30.44 8.60
N VAL A 493 14.39 29.41 9.16
CA VAL A 493 15.05 28.37 9.97
C VAL A 493 14.76 26.95 9.47
N VAL A 494 13.75 26.77 8.62
CA VAL A 494 13.52 25.55 7.83
C VAL A 494 12.98 25.98 6.47
N ILE A 495 13.57 25.46 5.39
CA ILE A 495 13.20 25.83 4.02
C ILE A 495 13.11 24.61 3.11
N THR A 496 12.39 24.78 2.00
CA THR A 496 12.44 23.87 0.84
C THR A 496 12.88 24.67 -0.39
N ASP A 497 13.74 24.10 -1.22
CA ASP A 497 14.21 24.74 -2.46
C ASP A 497 13.21 24.48 -3.60
N ARG A 498 13.00 25.45 -4.49
CA ARG A 498 12.08 25.31 -5.63
C ARG A 498 12.72 24.67 -6.86
N GLY A 499 14.03 24.85 -7.05
CA GLY A 499 14.77 24.33 -8.19
C GLY A 499 15.36 22.93 -7.98
N TYR A 500 15.18 22.35 -6.79
CA TYR A 500 15.58 20.98 -6.43
C TYR A 500 14.52 20.38 -5.51
N ASN A 501 14.29 19.06 -5.55
CA ASN A 501 13.57 18.36 -4.48
C ASN A 501 14.46 18.25 -3.24
N LEU A 502 14.69 19.40 -2.59
CA LEU A 502 15.67 19.60 -1.53
C LEU A 502 15.00 20.27 -0.33
N LEU A 503 15.10 19.62 0.83
CA LEU A 503 14.76 20.22 2.12
C LEU A 503 16.03 20.52 2.91
N ILE A 504 16.08 21.70 3.53
CA ILE A 504 17.22 22.13 4.32
C ILE A 504 16.80 22.48 5.74
N PHE A 505 17.45 21.81 6.69
CA PHE A 505 17.33 22.09 8.11
C PHE A 505 18.64 22.73 8.64
N PRO A 506 18.78 24.06 8.58
CA PRO A 506 19.98 24.74 9.08
C PRO A 506 20.12 24.58 10.61
N ASP A 507 19.03 24.62 11.37
CA ASP A 507 19.07 24.60 12.82
C ASP A 507 18.77 23.21 13.44
N ALA A 508 19.51 22.18 13.04
CA ALA A 508 19.25 20.81 13.50
C ALA A 508 19.67 20.51 14.95
N THR A 509 20.52 21.36 15.59
CA THR A 509 21.00 21.06 16.96
C THR A 509 19.94 21.17 18.05
N ILE A 510 18.81 21.76 17.71
CA ILE A 510 17.63 21.86 18.57
C ILE A 510 17.14 20.48 19.03
N TYR A 511 17.50 19.43 18.30
CA TYR A 511 17.12 18.03 18.57
C TYR A 511 18.19 17.19 19.27
N ASN A 512 19.33 17.77 19.62
CA ASN A 512 20.42 17.03 20.30
C ASN A 512 20.02 16.47 21.67
N ALA A 513 19.02 17.06 22.33
CA ALA A 513 18.54 16.63 23.64
C ALA A 513 17.60 15.41 23.59
N GLU A 514 17.16 15.02 22.39
CA GLU A 514 16.00 14.14 22.16
C GLU A 514 16.42 12.70 21.80
N SER A 515 17.31 12.08 22.59
CA SER A 515 17.84 10.73 22.32
C SER A 515 16.99 9.59 22.90
N GLY A 516 16.81 8.52 22.11
CA GLY A 516 16.19 7.26 22.56
C GLY A 516 14.66 7.25 22.54
N MET A 517 14.05 7.97 21.61
CA MET A 517 12.60 8.19 21.54
C MET A 517 11.88 7.08 20.79
N ILE A 518 10.70 6.71 21.29
CA ILE A 518 9.80 5.73 20.67
C ILE A 518 8.59 6.42 20.04
N THR A 519 8.11 7.56 20.55
CA THR A 519 6.96 8.28 19.95
C THR A 519 7.14 9.78 20.13
N PRO A 520 6.87 10.61 19.10
CA PRO A 520 6.89 12.07 19.25
C PRO A 520 5.83 12.56 20.27
N THR A 521 6.29 13.19 21.35
CA THR A 521 5.44 13.69 22.45
C THR A 521 5.62 15.18 22.71
N THR A 522 6.79 15.76 22.42
CA THR A 522 7.05 17.20 22.52
C THR A 522 6.88 17.88 21.16
N ASN A 523 6.64 19.20 21.13
CA ASN A 523 6.54 19.95 19.87
C ASN A 523 7.81 19.79 19.01
N ASP A 524 8.98 19.74 19.64
CA ASP A 524 10.24 19.59 18.91
C ASP A 524 10.31 18.23 18.19
N GLN A 525 9.86 17.16 18.86
CA GLN A 525 9.82 15.82 18.29
C GLN A 525 8.79 15.70 17.15
N LYS A 526 7.61 16.30 17.36
CA LYS A 526 6.53 16.32 16.36
C LYS A 526 6.94 17.03 15.08
N ALA A 527 7.61 18.18 15.21
CA ALA A 527 8.11 18.91 14.05
C ALA A 527 9.11 18.11 13.20
N ILE A 528 9.94 17.24 13.81
CA ILE A 528 10.82 16.34 13.04
C ILE A 528 9.99 15.40 12.16
N ALA A 529 8.96 14.79 12.74
CA ALA A 529 8.11 13.85 12.03
C ALA A 529 7.27 14.55 10.95
N ASP A 530 6.71 15.72 11.25
CA ASP A 530 5.98 16.55 10.26
C ASP A 530 6.91 16.98 9.11
N THR A 531 8.17 17.34 9.40
CA THR A 531 9.16 17.72 8.37
C THR A 531 9.44 16.56 7.40
N TRP A 532 9.65 15.36 7.93
CA TRP A 532 9.88 14.17 7.12
C TRP A 532 8.66 13.77 6.30
N THR A 533 7.49 13.87 6.92
CA THR A 533 6.21 13.57 6.27
C THR A 533 5.97 14.50 5.08
N TYR A 534 6.07 15.82 5.30
CA TYR A 534 5.99 16.80 4.22
C TYR A 534 6.98 16.51 3.09
N PHE A 535 8.20 16.14 3.45
CA PHE A 535 9.23 15.84 2.46
C PHE A 535 8.93 14.59 1.64
N PHE A 536 8.34 13.55 2.24
CA PHE A 536 7.93 12.35 1.52
C PHE A 536 6.65 12.56 0.71
N ASP A 537 5.68 13.31 1.22
CA ASP A 537 4.49 13.71 0.46
C ASP A 537 4.88 14.37 -0.86
N ARG A 538 5.84 15.30 -0.83
CA ARG A 538 6.39 15.92 -2.04
C ARG A 538 7.04 14.94 -3.00
N PHE A 539 7.57 13.82 -2.51
CA PHE A 539 8.18 12.77 -3.34
C PHE A 539 7.14 11.80 -3.93
N VAL A 540 6.11 11.44 -3.16
CA VAL A 540 5.12 10.44 -3.55
C VAL A 540 3.95 11.03 -4.35
N ALA A 541 3.55 12.27 -4.08
CA ALA A 541 2.44 12.93 -4.78
C ALA A 541 2.48 12.81 -6.32
N PRO A 542 3.63 12.97 -7.00
CA PRO A 542 3.69 12.83 -8.47
C PRO A 542 3.90 11.38 -8.96
N GLN A 543 3.69 10.35 -8.13
CA GLN A 543 3.78 8.95 -8.55
C GLN A 543 2.38 8.36 -8.59
N CYS A 544 1.97 7.95 -9.79
CA CYS A 544 0.74 7.23 -10.09
C CYS A 544 1.10 6.08 -11.03
N THR A 545 0.69 4.87 -10.68
CA THR A 545 0.79 3.71 -11.56
C THR A 545 -0.44 2.88 -11.34
N THR A 546 -1.12 2.53 -12.42
CA THR A 546 -2.31 1.66 -12.41
C THR A 546 -1.97 0.31 -13.04
N LEU A 547 -2.68 -0.73 -12.62
CA LEU A 547 -2.69 -2.06 -13.24
C LEU A 547 -3.91 -2.15 -14.17
N ASP A 548 -3.78 -2.89 -15.27
CA ASP A 548 -4.83 -3.17 -16.26
C ASP A 548 -4.56 -4.62 -16.72
N THR A 549 -5.29 -5.57 -16.12
CA THR A 549 -4.99 -7.01 -16.22
C THR A 549 -5.40 -7.59 -17.56
N ASP A 550 -6.61 -7.29 -18.03
CA ASP A 550 -7.15 -7.83 -19.29
C ASP A 550 -6.75 -6.99 -20.52
N GLY A 551 -6.27 -5.76 -20.30
CA GLY A 551 -5.78 -4.84 -21.33
C GLY A 551 -6.90 -4.11 -22.07
N ASP A 552 -8.10 -3.98 -21.51
CA ASP A 552 -9.23 -3.30 -22.12
C ASP A 552 -9.13 -1.76 -22.03
N GLY A 553 -8.24 -1.27 -21.16
CA GLY A 553 -7.95 0.15 -20.93
C GLY A 553 -8.71 0.78 -19.77
N ILE A 554 -9.53 0.02 -19.04
CA ILE A 554 -10.05 0.35 -17.72
C ILE A 554 -9.06 -0.25 -16.71
N PRO A 555 -8.39 0.56 -15.88
CA PRO A 555 -7.46 0.01 -14.90
C PRO A 555 -8.23 -0.65 -13.75
N ASN A 556 -7.70 -1.73 -13.20
CA ASN A 556 -8.36 -2.65 -12.26
C ASN A 556 -9.19 -1.99 -11.14
N HIS A 557 -8.66 -0.99 -10.43
CA HIS A 557 -9.42 -0.24 -9.40
C HIS A 557 -10.68 0.51 -9.91
N LEU A 558 -10.92 0.52 -11.22
CA LEU A 558 -12.10 1.09 -11.87
C LEU A 558 -12.89 0.01 -12.64
N ASP A 559 -12.47 -1.25 -12.56
CA ASP A 559 -12.97 -2.36 -13.34
C ASP A 559 -13.52 -3.47 -12.46
N LEU A 560 -14.84 -3.61 -12.49
CA LEU A 560 -15.58 -4.61 -11.70
C LEU A 560 -15.36 -6.07 -12.13
N ASP A 561 -14.54 -6.32 -13.17
CA ASP A 561 -14.15 -7.64 -13.74
C ASP A 561 -12.75 -7.53 -14.36
N SER A 562 -11.73 -7.38 -13.51
CA SER A 562 -10.36 -7.01 -13.89
C SER A 562 -9.67 -7.96 -14.87
N ASP A 563 -10.00 -9.24 -14.87
CA ASP A 563 -9.44 -10.22 -15.81
C ASP A 563 -10.36 -10.57 -16.99
N GLY A 564 -11.57 -10.00 -17.02
CA GLY A 564 -12.52 -10.08 -18.12
C GLY A 564 -13.13 -11.47 -18.29
N ASP A 565 -13.24 -12.24 -17.21
CA ASP A 565 -13.72 -13.61 -17.22
C ASP A 565 -15.23 -13.76 -16.96
N THR A 566 -15.91 -12.64 -16.74
CA THR A 566 -17.34 -12.44 -16.43
C THR A 566 -17.74 -12.61 -14.97
N CYS A 567 -16.81 -12.98 -14.11
CA CYS A 567 -16.99 -12.95 -12.67
C CYS A 567 -16.61 -11.57 -12.13
N SER A 568 -17.39 -11.09 -11.16
CA SER A 568 -17.07 -9.79 -10.58
C SER A 568 -15.92 -9.90 -9.59
N ASP A 569 -15.03 -8.93 -9.60
CA ASP A 569 -13.91 -8.79 -8.66
C ASP A 569 -14.37 -8.91 -7.20
N ALA A 570 -15.51 -8.30 -6.85
CA ALA A 570 -16.18 -8.43 -5.56
C ALA A 570 -16.42 -9.90 -5.10
N LEU A 571 -16.82 -10.78 -6.01
CA LEU A 571 -17.10 -12.19 -5.71
C LEU A 571 -15.79 -12.99 -5.61
N GLU A 572 -14.85 -12.67 -6.47
CA GLU A 572 -13.58 -13.38 -6.61
C GLU A 572 -12.63 -13.04 -5.49
N SER A 573 -12.64 -11.79 -5.04
CA SER A 573 -11.99 -11.31 -3.82
C SER A 573 -12.65 -11.84 -2.55
N GLY A 574 -13.93 -12.21 -2.61
CA GLY A 574 -14.71 -12.67 -1.46
C GLY A 574 -15.41 -11.56 -0.68
N ALA A 575 -15.46 -10.33 -1.21
CA ALA A 575 -16.25 -9.22 -0.70
C ALA A 575 -17.76 -9.55 -0.68
N THR A 576 -18.23 -10.31 -1.67
CA THR A 576 -19.64 -10.71 -1.80
C THR A 576 -19.82 -12.21 -2.10
N THR A 577 -21.05 -12.69 -1.98
CA THR A 577 -21.49 -14.00 -2.50
C THR A 577 -22.43 -13.86 -3.69
N SER A 578 -22.57 -12.64 -4.22
CA SER A 578 -23.42 -12.35 -5.38
C SER A 578 -22.76 -12.87 -6.65
N LEU A 579 -23.52 -13.61 -7.46
CA LEU A 579 -23.11 -14.07 -8.79
C LEU A 579 -23.49 -13.06 -9.89
N THR A 580 -23.81 -11.82 -9.50
CA THR A 580 -24.14 -10.78 -10.47
C THR A 580 -22.85 -10.32 -11.14
N PRO A 581 -22.71 -10.40 -12.48
CA PRO A 581 -21.54 -9.86 -13.15
C PRO A 581 -21.39 -8.36 -12.84
N ASN A 582 -20.15 -7.90 -12.70
CA ASN A 582 -19.81 -6.51 -12.39
C ASN A 582 -20.58 -6.00 -11.15
N PHE A 583 -20.51 -6.76 -10.05
CA PHE A 583 -21.18 -6.40 -8.80
C PHE A 583 -20.45 -5.26 -8.12
N ALA A 584 -21.17 -4.19 -7.81
CA ALA A 584 -20.75 -3.14 -6.91
C ALA A 584 -21.73 -2.99 -5.74
N PHE A 585 -21.23 -2.59 -4.58
CA PHE A 585 -22.01 -2.18 -3.44
C PHE A 585 -22.67 -0.81 -3.69
N THR A 586 -23.63 -0.47 -2.83
CA THR A 586 -24.19 0.88 -2.79
C THR A 586 -23.62 1.58 -1.57
N SER A 587 -22.84 2.64 -1.78
CA SER A 587 -21.82 3.18 -0.87
C SER A 587 -21.90 4.71 -0.69
N LEU A 588 -23.08 5.31 -0.85
CA LEU A 588 -23.18 6.77 -0.84
C LEU A 588 -22.60 7.42 0.44
N ALA A 589 -21.71 8.39 0.26
CA ALA A 589 -20.99 9.09 1.32
C ALA A 589 -21.90 9.60 2.47
N GLY A 590 -21.52 9.28 3.71
CA GLY A 590 -22.16 9.76 4.94
C GLY A 590 -23.54 9.14 5.18
N THR A 591 -23.81 7.98 4.59
CA THR A 591 -25.02 7.20 4.83
C THR A 591 -24.78 6.10 5.86
N ALA A 592 -25.65 5.09 5.93
CA ALA A 592 -25.46 3.94 6.82
C ALA A 592 -24.75 2.77 6.11
N THR A 593 -24.37 2.98 4.84
CA THR A 593 -23.60 2.04 4.03
C THR A 593 -22.17 2.50 3.80
N ASP A 594 -21.85 3.75 4.15
CA ASP A 594 -20.51 4.32 4.23
C ASP A 594 -20.61 5.48 5.24
N THR A 595 -20.29 5.20 6.51
CA THR A 595 -20.53 6.12 7.61
C THR A 595 -19.40 7.15 7.77
N ASP A 596 -18.17 6.79 7.43
CA ASP A 596 -16.98 7.62 7.53
C ASP A 596 -16.55 8.31 6.23
N SER A 597 -17.26 8.07 5.13
CA SER A 597 -17.09 8.76 3.85
C SER A 597 -15.70 8.51 3.26
N ASP A 598 -15.23 7.28 3.36
CA ASP A 598 -13.96 6.85 2.78
C ASP A 598 -14.11 6.09 1.45
N GLY A 599 -15.35 5.82 1.02
CA GLY A 599 -15.69 5.16 -0.24
C GLY A 599 -15.82 3.64 -0.12
N LEU A 600 -15.35 3.03 0.98
CA LEU A 600 -15.51 1.59 1.21
C LEU A 600 -16.85 1.28 1.89
N ALA A 601 -17.59 0.31 1.36
CA ALA A 601 -18.89 -0.01 1.94
C ALA A 601 -18.79 -0.62 3.37
N ASP A 602 -19.53 -0.05 4.34
CA ASP A 602 -19.62 -0.50 5.75
C ASP A 602 -19.99 -1.99 5.90
N ILE A 603 -20.60 -2.60 4.86
CA ILE A 603 -20.94 -4.03 4.86
C ILE A 603 -19.70 -4.92 4.76
N VAL A 604 -18.65 -4.43 4.10
CA VAL A 604 -17.33 -5.05 4.04
C VAL A 604 -16.34 -4.39 5.00
N ASP A 605 -16.61 -3.19 5.56
CA ASP A 605 -15.88 -2.62 6.70
C ASP A 605 -16.83 -2.20 7.84
N THR A 606 -17.22 -3.15 8.68
CA THR A 606 -18.17 -2.88 9.77
C THR A 606 -17.59 -1.98 10.87
N ASN A 607 -16.27 -1.83 10.90
CA ASN A 607 -15.56 -1.15 11.97
C ASN A 607 -14.98 0.22 11.56
N THR A 608 -15.19 0.63 10.29
CA THR A 608 -14.89 1.95 9.71
C THR A 608 -13.42 2.32 9.92
N ASN A 609 -12.53 1.42 9.53
CA ASN A 609 -11.08 1.59 9.65
C ASN A 609 -10.35 1.63 8.31
N GLY A 610 -11.08 1.58 7.19
CA GLY A 610 -10.57 1.57 5.82
C GLY A 610 -9.89 0.25 5.46
N ILE A 611 -10.29 -0.86 6.10
CA ILE A 611 -9.75 -2.20 5.84
C ILE A 611 -10.92 -3.18 5.75
N PRO A 612 -11.02 -3.91 4.63
CA PRO A 612 -12.06 -4.89 4.48
C PRO A 612 -12.00 -6.01 5.53
N ASP A 613 -13.14 -6.30 6.14
CA ASP A 613 -13.44 -7.39 7.07
C ASP A 613 -13.61 -8.74 6.32
N TYR A 614 -12.87 -8.98 5.23
CA TYR A 614 -12.76 -10.26 4.52
C TYR A 614 -11.30 -10.57 4.12
N LEU A 615 -10.96 -11.86 3.94
CA LEU A 615 -9.66 -12.23 3.38
C LEU A 615 -9.76 -12.12 1.86
N SER A 616 -9.14 -11.09 1.29
CA SER A 616 -9.16 -10.92 -0.17
C SER A 616 -8.45 -12.09 -0.85
N THR A 617 -9.18 -12.75 -1.76
CA THR A 617 -8.65 -13.73 -2.72
C THR A 617 -8.43 -13.13 -4.10
N TYR A 618 -8.45 -11.81 -4.23
CA TYR A 618 -8.34 -11.08 -5.50
C TYR A 618 -7.15 -11.56 -6.34
N ASP A 619 -5.96 -11.70 -5.75
CA ASP A 619 -4.83 -12.41 -6.39
C ASP A 619 -4.81 -13.90 -5.98
N PRO A 620 -4.92 -14.87 -6.91
CA PRO A 620 -4.99 -14.70 -8.36
C PRO A 620 -6.41 -14.72 -8.95
N GLN A 621 -7.47 -14.78 -8.14
CA GLN A 621 -8.82 -15.11 -8.63
C GLN A 621 -9.35 -14.10 -9.66
N ALA A 622 -9.20 -12.80 -9.41
CA ALA A 622 -9.63 -11.70 -10.30
C ALA A 622 -8.49 -11.22 -11.22
N LEU A 623 -7.39 -11.97 -11.31
CA LEU A 623 -6.20 -11.61 -12.08
C LEU A 623 -5.82 -12.68 -13.11
N ASP A 624 -6.59 -13.75 -13.21
CA ASP A 624 -6.34 -14.89 -14.08
C ASP A 624 -7.67 -15.40 -14.65
N ALA A 625 -8.00 -14.93 -15.85
CA ALA A 625 -9.23 -15.24 -16.57
C ALA A 625 -9.49 -16.73 -16.85
N THR A 626 -8.58 -17.61 -16.42
CA THR A 626 -8.81 -19.06 -16.41
C THR A 626 -9.55 -19.55 -15.18
N ILE A 627 -9.77 -18.70 -14.16
CA ILE A 627 -10.34 -19.03 -12.84
C ILE A 627 -11.78 -18.47 -12.69
N ARG A 628 -12.72 -18.99 -13.49
CA ARG A 628 -14.12 -18.53 -13.51
C ARG A 628 -14.96 -19.02 -12.32
N LYS A 629 -14.86 -18.37 -11.16
CA LYS A 629 -15.50 -18.81 -9.90
C LYS A 629 -17.04 -18.79 -9.91
N CYS A 630 -17.62 -17.93 -10.74
CA CYS A 630 -19.06 -17.73 -10.89
C CYS A 630 -19.69 -18.55 -12.02
N GLN A 631 -18.90 -19.34 -12.75
CA GLN A 631 -19.37 -20.18 -13.85
C GLN A 631 -20.54 -21.07 -13.40
N ASP A 632 -21.65 -21.01 -14.12
CA ASP A 632 -22.86 -21.85 -13.96
C ASP A 632 -23.15 -22.45 -15.34
N SER A 633 -22.68 -23.67 -15.55
CA SER A 633 -22.60 -24.29 -16.87
C SER A 633 -23.94 -24.78 -17.39
N ASP A 634 -24.87 -25.17 -16.52
CA ASP A 634 -26.22 -25.64 -16.90
C ASP A 634 -27.34 -24.62 -16.66
N GLY A 635 -26.99 -23.47 -16.07
CA GLY A 635 -27.86 -22.31 -15.90
C GLY A 635 -28.91 -22.49 -14.82
N ASP A 636 -28.63 -23.32 -13.81
CA ASP A 636 -29.59 -23.64 -12.78
C ASP A 636 -29.60 -22.70 -11.56
N ILE A 637 -28.66 -21.75 -11.52
CA ILE A 637 -28.29 -20.77 -10.48
C ILE A 637 -27.24 -21.22 -9.45
N LEU A 638 -26.83 -22.48 -9.46
CA LEU A 638 -25.74 -22.96 -8.62
C LEU A 638 -24.44 -22.97 -9.46
N PRO A 639 -23.38 -22.25 -9.04
CA PRO A 639 -22.11 -22.29 -9.77
C PRO A 639 -21.49 -23.68 -9.73
N ASP A 640 -20.74 -24.04 -10.78
CA ASP A 640 -20.07 -25.33 -10.93
C ASP A 640 -19.19 -25.68 -9.70
N ALA A 641 -18.61 -24.68 -9.04
CA ALA A 641 -17.81 -24.89 -7.83
C ALA A 641 -18.62 -25.36 -6.60
N ALA A 642 -19.94 -25.17 -6.62
CA ALA A 642 -20.88 -25.52 -5.55
C ALA A 642 -21.94 -26.55 -5.98
N ASP A 643 -22.11 -26.76 -7.28
CA ASP A 643 -22.89 -27.83 -7.86
C ASP A 643 -22.14 -29.18 -7.73
N LEU A 644 -22.89 -30.28 -7.70
CA LEU A 644 -22.34 -31.65 -7.66
C LEU A 644 -22.65 -32.44 -8.93
N ASP A 645 -23.34 -31.84 -9.90
CA ASP A 645 -23.91 -32.40 -11.13
C ASP A 645 -24.00 -31.26 -12.18
N ASP A 646 -22.85 -30.74 -12.63
CA ASP A 646 -22.69 -29.47 -13.38
C ASP A 646 -23.43 -29.43 -14.74
N ASP A 647 -23.92 -30.56 -15.25
CA ASP A 647 -24.73 -30.66 -16.47
C ASP A 647 -26.16 -31.14 -16.25
N ASN A 648 -26.53 -31.38 -14.99
CA ASN A 648 -27.86 -31.74 -14.54
C ASN A 648 -28.41 -33.01 -15.22
N ASP A 649 -27.55 -33.93 -15.63
CA ASP A 649 -27.92 -35.21 -16.25
C ASP A 649 -28.29 -36.28 -15.19
N GLY A 650 -27.96 -36.02 -13.91
CA GLY A 650 -28.25 -36.86 -12.77
C GLY A 650 -27.07 -37.69 -12.27
N ILE A 651 -25.96 -37.77 -13.01
CA ILE A 651 -24.69 -38.37 -12.63
C ILE A 651 -23.88 -37.26 -11.94
N LEU A 652 -23.19 -37.62 -10.86
CA LEU A 652 -22.44 -36.61 -10.11
C LEU A 652 -21.06 -36.40 -10.72
N ASP A 653 -20.57 -35.17 -10.71
CA ASP A 653 -19.23 -34.74 -11.13
C ASP A 653 -18.12 -35.67 -10.63
N ILE A 654 -18.20 -36.05 -9.35
CA ILE A 654 -17.22 -36.94 -8.70
C ILE A 654 -17.20 -38.35 -9.32
N ASN A 655 -18.33 -38.79 -9.88
CA ASN A 655 -18.44 -40.05 -10.62
C ASN A 655 -17.97 -39.89 -12.06
N GLU A 656 -18.18 -38.73 -12.68
CA GLU A 656 -17.68 -38.41 -14.04
C GLU A 656 -16.20 -38.03 -14.08
N GLY A 657 -15.62 -37.83 -12.91
CA GLY A 657 -14.18 -37.67 -12.74
C GLY A 657 -13.75 -36.25 -12.44
N ASN A 658 -14.67 -35.28 -12.34
CA ASN A 658 -14.39 -33.94 -11.83
C ASN A 658 -14.23 -33.98 -10.30
N VAL A 659 -12.98 -34.14 -9.87
CA VAL A 659 -12.61 -34.20 -8.45
C VAL A 659 -11.66 -33.04 -8.14
N CYS A 660 -12.24 -31.89 -7.79
CA CYS A 660 -11.51 -30.80 -7.16
C CYS A 660 -11.35 -31.14 -5.68
N SER A 661 -10.18 -31.62 -5.29
CA SER A 661 -9.92 -31.91 -3.89
C SER A 661 -8.69 -31.15 -3.39
N GLY A 662 -8.88 -30.39 -2.31
CA GLY A 662 -7.80 -30.21 -1.34
C GLY A 662 -7.20 -31.57 -1.01
N LEU A 663 -5.92 -31.64 -0.62
CA LEU A 663 -5.21 -32.92 -0.56
C LEU A 663 -6.03 -34.03 0.14
N THR A 664 -6.47 -35.05 -0.59
CA THR A 664 -7.15 -36.25 -0.03
C THR A 664 -6.22 -37.11 0.84
N ARG A 665 -4.96 -36.68 0.96
CA ARG A 665 -3.89 -37.28 1.73
C ARG A 665 -3.41 -36.29 2.78
N ASN A 666 -2.83 -36.81 3.85
CA ASN A 666 -2.17 -35.96 4.83
C ASN A 666 -1.06 -35.12 4.17
N LEU A 667 -0.96 -33.85 4.57
CA LEU A 667 0.14 -32.98 4.22
C LEU A 667 1.43 -33.50 4.86
N ARG A 668 2.53 -33.55 4.13
CA ARG A 668 3.80 -34.11 4.61
C ARG A 668 4.79 -32.99 4.91
N ILE A 669 5.12 -32.82 6.19
CA ILE A 669 6.00 -31.74 6.64
C ILE A 669 7.38 -32.31 6.99
N GLY A 670 8.38 -31.89 6.23
CA GLY A 670 9.78 -32.21 6.48
C GLY A 670 10.37 -31.29 7.55
N TYR A 671 11.19 -31.84 8.45
CA TYR A 671 11.93 -31.04 9.43
C TYR A 671 13.24 -31.72 9.83
N LEU A 672 14.24 -30.94 10.27
CA LEU A 672 15.48 -31.50 10.81
C LEU A 672 15.28 -31.90 12.28
N ASN A 673 15.48 -33.18 12.59
CA ASN A 673 15.21 -33.77 13.89
C ASN A 673 16.34 -33.52 14.92
N THR A 674 16.80 -32.28 15.00
CA THR A 674 17.75 -31.77 16.01
C THR A 674 17.02 -30.82 16.95
N ALA A 675 17.67 -30.38 18.04
CA ALA A 675 17.09 -29.35 18.91
C ALA A 675 16.82 -28.05 18.11
N LEU A 676 17.75 -27.68 17.23
CA LEU A 676 17.64 -26.49 16.38
C LEU A 676 16.52 -26.61 15.34
N GLY A 677 16.45 -27.74 14.62
CA GLY A 677 15.48 -27.93 13.55
C GLY A 677 14.04 -28.20 14.00
N ARG A 678 13.82 -28.45 15.30
CA ARG A 678 12.48 -28.63 15.90
C ARG A 678 11.99 -27.43 16.70
N ASN A 679 12.84 -26.45 17.01
CA ASN A 679 12.44 -25.37 17.91
C ASN A 679 11.24 -24.61 17.34
N GLY A 680 10.20 -24.40 18.15
CA GLY A 680 8.94 -23.75 17.74
C GLY A 680 7.98 -24.65 16.95
N LEU A 681 8.35 -25.91 16.67
CA LEU A 681 7.50 -26.88 15.97
C LEU A 681 6.51 -27.55 16.93
N MET A 682 5.22 -27.36 16.70
CA MET A 682 4.14 -27.90 17.55
C MET A 682 3.59 -29.23 17.03
N ILE A 683 4.45 -30.26 17.01
CA ILE A 683 4.19 -31.57 16.36
C ILE A 683 2.84 -32.19 16.80
N ASN A 684 2.51 -32.12 18.09
CA ASN A 684 1.32 -32.76 18.64
C ASN A 684 0.01 -32.02 18.30
N MET A 685 0.05 -30.71 18.08
CA MET A 685 -1.13 -29.94 17.65
C MET A 685 -1.47 -30.25 16.19
N LEU A 686 -0.45 -30.37 15.34
CA LEU A 686 -0.65 -30.52 13.91
C LEU A 686 -0.95 -31.96 13.47
N SER A 687 -0.66 -32.95 14.31
CA SER A 687 -0.96 -34.37 14.04
C SER A 687 -2.29 -34.86 14.62
N ASN A 688 -2.97 -34.04 15.45
CA ASN A 688 -4.27 -34.40 16.02
C ASN A 688 -5.39 -34.01 15.06
N THR A 689 -6.00 -35.00 14.41
CA THR A 689 -7.08 -34.79 13.42
C THR A 689 -8.32 -34.10 13.99
N ALA A 690 -8.51 -34.08 15.31
CA ALA A 690 -9.60 -33.33 15.95
C ALA A 690 -9.44 -31.80 15.80
N ASN A 691 -8.22 -31.31 15.57
CA ASN A 691 -7.92 -29.89 15.38
C ASN A 691 -8.25 -29.38 13.96
N PHE A 692 -8.68 -30.27 13.05
CA PHE A 692 -8.91 -30.01 11.63
C PHE A 692 -10.30 -30.51 11.17
N SER A 693 -11.27 -30.56 12.09
CA SER A 693 -12.60 -31.15 11.85
C SER A 693 -13.68 -30.09 11.64
N TYR A 694 -14.92 -30.49 11.31
CA TYR A 694 -16.05 -29.59 11.01
C TYR A 694 -16.48 -28.68 12.18
N THR A 695 -15.81 -28.74 13.33
CA THR A 695 -15.92 -27.75 14.43
C THR A 695 -14.56 -27.27 14.94
N GLY A 696 -13.51 -27.33 14.10
CA GLY A 696 -12.11 -27.01 14.39
C GLY A 696 -11.41 -26.47 13.13
N THR A 697 -11.44 -25.14 13.04
CA THR A 697 -10.73 -24.12 12.24
C THR A 697 -10.00 -24.40 10.91
N TYR A 698 -9.61 -25.62 10.52
CA TYR A 698 -8.98 -25.82 9.21
C TYR A 698 -9.34 -27.18 8.60
N ASN A 699 -10.21 -27.17 7.59
CA ASN A 699 -10.86 -28.36 7.02
C ASN A 699 -10.37 -28.74 5.61
N LYS A 700 -9.39 -28.02 5.04
CA LYS A 700 -8.88 -28.24 3.67
C LYS A 700 -7.95 -29.46 3.52
N ILE A 701 -7.54 -30.09 4.63
CA ILE A 701 -6.70 -31.31 4.64
C ILE A 701 -7.15 -32.31 5.71
N PRO A 702 -7.03 -33.63 5.49
CA PRO A 702 -7.43 -34.65 6.47
C PRO A 702 -6.46 -34.78 7.67
N GLY A 703 -5.27 -34.19 7.59
CA GLY A 703 -4.28 -34.14 8.67
C GLY A 703 -2.86 -33.92 8.18
N VAL A 704 -1.89 -33.96 9.10
CA VAL A 704 -0.46 -33.73 8.81
C VAL A 704 0.39 -34.94 9.22
N THR A 705 1.41 -35.25 8.42
CA THR A 705 2.43 -36.26 8.71
C THR A 705 3.81 -35.61 8.77
N PHE A 706 4.49 -35.71 9.92
CA PHE A 706 5.85 -35.20 10.08
C PHE A 706 6.90 -36.20 9.65
N ILE A 707 7.86 -35.75 8.85
CA ILE A 707 8.97 -36.56 8.33
C ILE A 707 10.30 -36.04 8.90
N PRO A 708 10.91 -36.76 9.87
CA PRO A 708 12.15 -36.32 10.51
C PRO A 708 13.40 -36.65 9.69
N TYR A 709 14.23 -35.65 9.45
CA TYR A 709 15.59 -35.83 8.91
C TYR A 709 16.62 -35.87 10.03
N ALA A 710 17.41 -36.94 10.10
CA ALA A 710 18.39 -37.11 11.20
C ALA A 710 19.59 -36.16 11.08
N THR A 711 19.95 -35.74 9.86
CA THR A 711 21.13 -34.90 9.60
C THR A 711 20.90 -33.94 8.44
N GLU A 712 21.62 -32.81 8.41
CA GLU A 712 21.61 -31.87 7.29
C GLU A 712 22.01 -32.51 5.94
N ALA A 713 22.86 -33.54 5.98
CA ALA A 713 23.30 -34.27 4.79
C ALA A 713 22.18 -35.13 4.18
N SER A 714 21.19 -35.55 4.99
CA SER A 714 20.04 -36.31 4.50
C SER A 714 18.99 -35.45 3.77
N ILE A 715 19.04 -34.14 3.94
CA ILE A 715 18.17 -33.19 3.25
C ILE A 715 18.77 -32.95 1.86
N THR A 716 18.30 -33.69 0.86
CA THR A 716 18.65 -33.50 -0.55
C THR A 716 17.35 -33.43 -1.35
N GLU A 717 17.34 -32.69 -2.46
CA GLU A 717 16.15 -32.58 -3.31
C GLU A 717 15.59 -33.96 -3.70
N ALA A 718 16.45 -34.89 -4.13
CA ALA A 718 16.05 -36.26 -4.45
C ALA A 718 15.37 -36.99 -3.28
N GLN A 719 15.86 -36.76 -2.05
CA GLN A 719 15.26 -37.37 -0.85
C GLN A 719 13.94 -36.69 -0.48
N LEU A 720 13.84 -35.35 -0.58
CA LEU A 720 12.61 -34.61 -0.33
C LEU A 720 11.49 -35.04 -1.29
N LEU A 721 11.82 -35.27 -2.56
CA LEU A 721 10.91 -35.83 -3.55
C LEU A 721 10.54 -37.29 -3.24
N THR A 722 11.52 -38.12 -2.87
CA THR A 722 11.27 -39.53 -2.50
C THR A 722 10.34 -39.64 -1.28
N ASP A 723 10.51 -38.75 -0.31
CA ASP A 723 9.69 -38.71 0.90
C ASP A 723 8.37 -37.96 0.68
N ASN A 724 8.10 -37.45 -0.52
CA ASN A 724 6.92 -36.66 -0.90
C ASN A 724 6.67 -35.50 0.06
N ILE A 725 7.68 -34.70 0.36
CA ILE A 725 7.51 -33.53 1.22
C ILE A 725 6.67 -32.47 0.50
N ASP A 726 5.75 -31.84 1.23
CA ASP A 726 4.89 -30.76 0.73
C ASP A 726 5.34 -29.40 1.27
N ILE A 727 5.63 -29.35 2.56
CA ILE A 727 6.17 -28.17 3.24
C ILE A 727 7.43 -28.57 4.00
N PHE A 728 8.46 -27.71 3.99
CA PHE A 728 9.62 -27.89 4.87
C PHE A 728 9.62 -26.85 6.00
N TYR A 729 9.67 -27.31 7.25
CA TYR A 729 9.84 -26.47 8.43
C TYR A 729 11.31 -26.25 8.76
N VAL A 730 11.72 -24.99 8.85
CA VAL A 730 13.10 -24.60 9.11
C VAL A 730 13.22 -23.94 10.49
N GLY A 731 13.46 -24.75 11.52
CA GLY A 731 13.64 -24.28 12.90
C GLY A 731 14.95 -23.52 13.15
N SER A 732 14.97 -22.67 14.18
CA SER A 732 16.11 -21.85 14.61
C SER A 732 16.34 -21.93 16.12
N SER A 733 17.38 -21.32 16.68
CA SER A 733 17.67 -21.34 18.13
C SER A 733 16.98 -20.17 18.83
N ALA A 734 16.38 -20.43 19.99
CA ALA A 734 15.73 -19.41 20.82
C ALA A 734 16.73 -18.52 21.62
N ALA A 735 18.04 -18.66 21.39
CA ALA A 735 19.04 -17.83 22.05
C ALA A 735 19.40 -16.63 21.17
N ASP A 736 19.01 -15.43 21.62
CA ASP A 736 19.31 -14.02 21.25
C ASP A 736 20.40 -13.70 20.18
N ALA A 737 21.40 -14.53 20.01
CA ALA A 737 22.51 -14.22 19.13
C ALA A 737 22.09 -14.42 17.66
N GLN A 738 21.97 -13.33 16.90
CA GLN A 738 21.84 -13.29 15.43
C GLN A 738 23.11 -13.84 14.74
N THR A 739 23.51 -15.07 15.08
CA THR A 739 24.75 -15.68 14.64
C THR A 739 24.48 -16.89 13.78
N SER A 740 25.44 -17.22 12.92
CA SER A 740 25.36 -18.38 12.04
C SER A 740 25.30 -19.73 12.76
N ALA A 741 25.57 -19.77 14.08
CA ALA A 741 25.46 -20.98 14.89
C ALA A 741 24.02 -21.30 15.33
N ASP A 742 23.12 -20.33 15.21
CA ASP A 742 21.74 -20.37 15.73
C ASP A 742 20.69 -20.61 14.62
N LYS A 743 21.15 -21.04 13.44
CA LYS A 743 20.32 -21.38 12.28
C LYS A 743 20.86 -22.62 11.56
N LEU A 744 20.06 -23.24 10.70
CA LEU A 744 20.55 -24.32 9.85
C LEU A 744 21.65 -23.79 8.91
N SER A 745 22.53 -24.67 8.42
CA SER A 745 23.58 -24.20 7.52
C SER A 745 22.98 -23.56 6.26
N ALA A 746 23.60 -22.46 5.80
CA ALA A 746 23.14 -21.75 4.60
C ALA A 746 23.03 -22.66 3.36
N ALA A 747 23.87 -23.71 3.28
CA ALA A 747 23.81 -24.71 2.23
C ALA A 747 22.57 -25.62 2.32
N VAL A 748 22.01 -25.85 3.50
CA VAL A 748 20.72 -26.53 3.68
C VAL A 748 19.58 -25.61 3.29
N ASN A 749 19.56 -24.38 3.81
CA ASN A 749 18.52 -23.39 3.50
C ASN A 749 18.41 -23.13 1.99
N ALA A 750 19.54 -22.92 1.31
CA ALA A 750 19.56 -22.75 -0.15
C ALA A 750 19.02 -23.98 -0.91
N ARG A 751 19.26 -25.20 -0.43
CA ARG A 751 18.73 -26.43 -1.06
C ARG A 751 17.23 -26.57 -0.86
N ILE A 752 16.72 -26.25 0.34
CA ILE A 752 15.28 -26.27 0.63
C ILE A 752 14.56 -25.22 -0.22
N LEU A 753 15.08 -23.98 -0.26
CA LEU A 753 14.50 -22.92 -1.08
C LEU A 753 14.48 -23.30 -2.57
N SER A 754 15.58 -23.80 -3.11
CA SER A 754 15.62 -24.23 -4.51
C SER A 754 14.64 -25.38 -4.80
N TRP A 755 14.53 -26.35 -3.89
CA TRP A 755 13.55 -27.43 -4.04
C TRP A 755 12.12 -26.90 -4.01
N ALA A 756 11.83 -25.93 -3.13
CA ALA A 756 10.53 -25.30 -3.02
C ALA A 756 10.14 -24.57 -4.30
N ASP A 757 11.01 -23.68 -4.78
CA ASP A 757 10.79 -22.89 -5.99
C ASP A 757 10.65 -23.80 -7.24
N ASN A 758 11.49 -24.83 -7.37
CA ASN A 758 11.49 -25.71 -8.55
C ASN A 758 10.28 -26.65 -8.64
N ASN A 759 9.58 -26.90 -7.52
CA ASN A 759 8.55 -27.93 -7.42
C ASN A 759 7.24 -27.41 -6.82
N SER A 760 7.07 -26.08 -6.74
CA SER A 760 5.93 -25.39 -6.14
C SER A 760 5.60 -25.89 -4.73
N LYS A 761 6.62 -26.00 -3.86
CA LYS A 761 6.48 -26.48 -2.47
C LYS A 761 6.57 -25.35 -1.45
N GLY A 762 6.04 -25.59 -0.25
CA GLY A 762 5.99 -24.58 0.81
C GLY A 762 7.22 -24.60 1.71
N VAL A 763 7.57 -23.44 2.29
CA VAL A 763 8.58 -23.35 3.34
C VAL A 763 8.11 -22.46 4.49
N ILE A 764 8.23 -22.97 5.71
CA ILE A 764 7.97 -22.20 6.93
C ILE A 764 9.32 -21.94 7.60
N VAL A 765 9.71 -20.67 7.65
CA VAL A 765 11.04 -20.24 8.07
C VAL A 765 10.99 -19.59 9.43
N SER A 766 11.76 -20.13 10.38
CA SER A 766 11.80 -19.63 11.76
C SER A 766 13.05 -18.78 12.03
N GLN A 767 12.86 -17.65 12.72
CA GLN A 767 13.86 -16.75 13.31
C GLN A 767 15.10 -16.49 12.43
N ASN A 768 16.28 -16.97 12.83
CA ASN A 768 17.56 -16.65 12.21
C ASN A 768 17.73 -17.27 10.82
N ASN A 769 16.90 -18.24 10.42
CA ASN A 769 16.97 -18.78 9.06
C ASN A 769 16.48 -17.77 8.02
N ALA A 770 15.61 -16.82 8.40
CA ALA A 770 15.05 -15.79 7.54
C ALA A 770 16.14 -15.05 6.72
N THR A 771 17.33 -14.87 7.29
CA THR A 771 18.47 -14.22 6.60
C THR A 771 18.90 -14.94 5.34
N ASP A 772 18.81 -16.26 5.29
CA ASP A 772 19.18 -17.04 4.09
C ASP A 772 18.08 -17.03 3.03
N TYR A 773 16.88 -16.57 3.38
CA TYR A 773 15.73 -16.41 2.50
C TYR A 773 15.57 -14.96 1.99
N GLY A 774 16.51 -14.07 2.34
CA GLY A 774 16.53 -12.68 1.86
C GLY A 774 15.90 -11.67 2.82
N TYR A 775 15.72 -12.03 4.09
CA TYR A 775 15.08 -11.19 5.11
C TYR A 775 16.04 -10.76 6.21
N GLN A 776 15.84 -9.55 6.75
CA GLN A 776 16.59 -9.02 7.87
C GLN A 776 15.76 -9.17 9.14
N ILE A 777 16.43 -9.58 10.22
CA ILE A 777 15.81 -9.76 11.53
C ILE A 777 16.43 -8.80 12.54
N THR A 778 15.63 -8.28 13.46
CA THR A 778 16.07 -7.37 14.53
C THR A 778 15.45 -7.79 15.86
N ASN A 779 16.23 -7.78 16.95
CA ASN A 779 15.76 -8.08 18.30
C ASN A 779 15.45 -6.78 19.05
N ASN A 780 14.18 -6.50 19.33
CA ASN A 780 13.71 -5.26 19.98
C ASN A 780 12.79 -5.62 21.17
N ASN A 781 13.38 -5.74 22.36
CA ASN A 781 12.83 -6.35 23.58
C ASN A 781 11.69 -5.57 24.31
N VAL A 782 10.73 -4.95 23.61
CA VAL A 782 9.56 -4.32 24.24
C VAL A 782 8.32 -4.40 23.34
N ASN A 783 7.53 -5.46 23.46
CA ASN A 783 6.17 -5.53 22.90
C ASN A 783 5.11 -5.72 23.98
N THR A 784 4.01 -4.98 23.85
CA THR A 784 2.71 -5.27 24.46
C THR A 784 1.92 -6.23 23.57
N ASP A 785 1.04 -7.01 24.22
CA ASP A 785 0.27 -8.15 23.69
C ASP A 785 -0.80 -7.78 22.64
N VAL A 786 -0.44 -7.07 21.56
CA VAL A 786 -1.34 -6.78 20.44
C VAL A 786 -1.14 -7.86 19.37
N PRO A 787 -2.18 -8.64 19.02
CA PRO A 787 -2.00 -9.85 18.22
C PRO A 787 -1.68 -9.60 16.74
N TYR A 788 -2.39 -8.68 16.08
CA TYR A 788 -2.46 -8.72 14.61
C TYR A 788 -2.30 -7.37 13.91
N GLY A 789 -2.62 -6.26 14.59
CA GLY A 789 -2.75 -4.96 13.92
C GLY A 789 -3.78 -5.00 12.78
N PRO A 790 -4.00 -3.87 12.10
CA PRO A 790 -5.13 -3.75 11.17
C PRO A 790 -5.07 -4.78 10.00
N ILE A 791 -3.86 -5.09 9.49
CA ILE A 791 -3.68 -6.08 8.41
C ILE A 791 -3.88 -7.52 8.91
N GLY A 792 -3.42 -7.85 10.11
CA GLY A 792 -3.61 -9.20 10.63
C GLY A 792 -5.03 -9.44 11.14
N ASP A 793 -5.79 -8.39 11.47
CA ASP A 793 -7.22 -8.51 11.75
C ASP A 793 -7.95 -9.06 10.52
N ALA A 794 -7.63 -8.60 9.31
CA ALA A 794 -8.14 -9.18 8.06
C ALA A 794 -7.76 -10.67 7.86
N VAL A 795 -6.53 -11.05 8.21
CA VAL A 795 -6.00 -12.42 8.02
C VAL A 795 -6.58 -13.43 9.03
N PHE A 796 -6.75 -13.05 10.30
CA PHE A 796 -7.09 -13.99 11.38
C PHE A 796 -8.55 -13.91 11.85
N ALA A 797 -9.32 -12.88 11.46
CA ALA A 797 -10.76 -12.83 11.71
C ALA A 797 -11.58 -13.71 10.75
N ASN A 798 -11.07 -13.97 9.54
CA ASN A 798 -11.83 -14.62 8.45
C ASN A 798 -11.39 -16.05 8.14
N GLY A 799 -11.78 -16.97 9.02
CA GLY A 799 -11.63 -18.42 8.81
C GLY A 799 -10.87 -19.13 9.92
N TYR A 800 -10.22 -18.36 10.79
CA TYR A 800 -9.42 -18.84 11.92
C TYR A 800 -10.05 -18.46 13.27
N TRP A 801 -9.40 -18.78 14.39
CA TRP A 801 -9.95 -18.44 15.70
C TRP A 801 -9.68 -16.96 16.02
N PRO A 802 -10.72 -16.11 16.14
CA PRO A 802 -10.50 -14.70 16.43
C PRO A 802 -10.05 -14.54 17.89
N GLU A 803 -8.79 -14.11 18.09
CA GLU A 803 -8.22 -13.91 19.42
C GLU A 803 -7.77 -12.45 19.64
N SER A 804 -8.49 -11.72 20.48
CA SER A 804 -8.19 -10.31 20.77
C SER A 804 -6.91 -10.05 21.60
N THR A 805 -6.19 -11.09 22.04
CA THR A 805 -5.00 -10.97 22.90
C THR A 805 -3.94 -12.04 22.59
N PHE A 806 -2.68 -11.63 22.42
CA PHE A 806 -1.55 -12.51 22.10
C PHE A 806 -0.38 -12.22 23.01
N ASN A 807 -0.06 -13.17 23.88
CA ASN A 807 1.02 -13.00 24.83
C ASN A 807 2.38 -13.38 24.22
N GLN A 808 3.21 -12.38 23.92
CA GLN A 808 4.57 -12.56 23.39
C GLN A 808 5.62 -12.86 24.49
N SER A 809 5.25 -13.54 25.58
CA SER A 809 6.11 -13.87 26.75
C SER A 809 7.35 -14.75 26.45
N GLY A 810 7.69 -14.97 25.17
CA GLY A 810 8.97 -15.50 24.75
C GLY A 810 10.14 -14.67 25.29
N ALA A 811 11.27 -15.33 25.54
CA ALA A 811 12.44 -14.65 26.10
C ALA A 811 13.14 -13.69 25.11
N ILE A 812 12.78 -13.77 23.81
CA ILE A 812 13.39 -13.04 22.70
C ILE A 812 12.26 -12.59 21.77
N GLN A 813 12.24 -11.31 21.39
CA GLN A 813 11.21 -10.73 20.53
C GLN A 813 11.86 -10.19 19.25
N MET A 814 11.45 -10.71 18.09
CA MET A 814 12.12 -10.44 16.82
C MET A 814 11.15 -9.93 15.76
N THR A 815 11.62 -8.94 15.00
CA THR A 815 10.89 -8.33 13.88
C THR A 815 11.62 -8.59 12.57
N VAL A 816 10.88 -8.67 11.47
CA VAL A 816 11.40 -8.93 10.12
C VAL A 816 11.25 -7.72 9.21
N ALA A 817 12.19 -7.55 8.29
CA ALA A 817 12.15 -6.60 7.18
C ALA A 817 12.86 -7.20 5.96
N SER A 818 12.78 -6.56 4.79
CA SER A 818 13.61 -6.92 3.65
C SER A 818 14.14 -5.70 2.90
N LEU A 819 15.36 -5.82 2.38
CA LEU A 819 15.95 -4.85 1.44
C LEU A 819 15.79 -5.30 -0.02
N THR A 820 15.31 -6.53 -0.27
CA THR A 820 15.42 -7.19 -1.59
C THR A 820 14.20 -8.01 -1.98
N ARG A 821 13.26 -8.25 -1.07
CA ARG A 821 12.04 -9.03 -1.28
C ARG A 821 10.82 -8.18 -0.96
N THR A 822 9.76 -8.36 -1.76
CA THR A 822 8.40 -7.91 -1.44
C THR A 822 7.74 -8.97 -0.57
N TYR A 823 6.95 -8.53 0.41
CA TYR A 823 6.27 -9.41 1.34
C TYR A 823 5.02 -8.73 1.90
N GLU A 824 4.03 -9.55 2.22
CA GLU A 824 2.81 -9.16 2.92
C GLU A 824 3.00 -9.37 4.42
N THR A 825 2.49 -8.45 5.23
CA THR A 825 2.60 -8.53 6.69
C THR A 825 1.35 -9.13 7.29
N ALA A 826 1.45 -10.34 7.84
CA ALA A 826 0.32 -11.02 8.46
C ALA A 826 0.16 -10.67 9.94
N MET A 827 1.24 -10.28 10.63
CA MET A 827 1.17 -9.82 12.03
C MET A 827 2.20 -8.73 12.27
N VAL A 828 1.84 -7.75 13.11
CA VAL A 828 2.72 -6.67 13.57
C VAL A 828 2.86 -6.67 15.08
N ASP A 829 3.90 -6.00 15.58
CA ASP A 829 4.02 -5.66 16.99
C ASP A 829 3.30 -4.36 17.37
N ALA A 830 3.37 -3.96 18.66
CA ALA A 830 2.75 -2.72 19.15
C ALA A 830 3.41 -1.44 18.60
N ASN A 831 4.60 -1.56 18.02
CA ASN A 831 5.29 -0.50 17.26
C ASN A 831 5.13 -0.74 15.74
N GLY A 832 4.19 -1.62 15.37
CA GLY A 832 3.85 -1.97 14.01
C GLY A 832 4.86 -2.82 13.25
N LYS A 833 6.00 -3.21 13.81
CA LYS A 833 6.98 -3.96 13.01
C LYS A 833 6.48 -5.36 12.70
N ALA A 834 6.73 -5.84 11.48
CA ALA A 834 6.30 -7.16 11.06
C ALA A 834 6.90 -8.27 11.94
N VAL A 835 6.04 -9.11 12.51
CA VAL A 835 6.38 -10.28 13.33
C VAL A 835 5.91 -11.61 12.71
N PHE A 836 5.17 -11.55 11.61
CA PHE A 836 4.84 -12.69 10.74
C PHE A 836 4.55 -12.18 9.33
N ILE A 837 5.13 -12.80 8.29
CA ILE A 837 5.01 -12.35 6.90
C ILE A 837 4.86 -13.51 5.91
N ARG A 838 4.28 -13.22 4.74
CA ARG A 838 4.27 -14.07 3.52
C ARG A 838 5.13 -13.40 2.44
N ASP A 839 6.00 -14.16 1.78
CA ASP A 839 6.74 -13.70 0.60
C ASP A 839 5.78 -13.57 -0.60
N ALA A 840 5.69 -12.39 -1.22
CA ALA A 840 4.70 -12.15 -2.29
C ALA A 840 5.00 -12.93 -3.58
N GLY A 841 6.25 -13.37 -3.79
CA GLY A 841 6.65 -14.08 -5.01
C GLY A 841 6.92 -15.57 -4.80
N ARG A 842 6.66 -16.12 -3.61
CA ARG A 842 6.96 -17.51 -3.25
C ARG A 842 6.03 -18.04 -2.17
N LYS A 843 5.88 -19.37 -2.12
CA LYS A 843 5.18 -20.08 -1.04
C LYS A 843 6.02 -20.18 0.24
N VAL A 844 6.50 -19.04 0.73
CA VAL A 844 7.38 -18.93 1.91
C VAL A 844 6.74 -18.01 2.92
N VAL A 845 6.56 -18.52 4.14
CA VAL A 845 6.16 -17.71 5.30
C VAL A 845 7.30 -17.63 6.31
N VAL A 846 7.45 -16.47 6.94
CA VAL A 846 8.58 -16.19 7.85
C VAL A 846 8.05 -15.78 9.22
N LEU A 847 8.47 -16.56 10.22
CA LEU A 847 8.17 -16.40 11.64
C LEU A 847 9.43 -15.90 12.38
N PRO A 848 9.70 -14.59 12.41
CA PRO A 848 10.87 -14.03 13.08
C PRO A 848 10.90 -14.35 14.59
N ASP A 849 9.75 -14.35 15.27
CA ASP A 849 9.66 -14.77 16.68
C ASP A 849 8.89 -16.09 16.84
N ALA A 850 9.62 -17.21 16.79
CA ALA A 850 9.06 -18.52 17.08
C ALA A 850 9.24 -18.94 18.56
N THR A 851 9.85 -18.09 19.41
CA THR A 851 10.09 -18.46 20.82
C THR A 851 8.79 -18.55 21.61
N VAL A 852 7.79 -17.77 21.19
CA VAL A 852 6.42 -17.80 21.70
C VAL A 852 5.79 -19.19 21.64
N PHE A 853 6.17 -20.04 20.67
CA PHE A 853 5.64 -21.40 20.51
C PHE A 853 6.52 -22.49 21.14
N SER A 854 7.78 -22.19 21.46
CA SER A 854 8.76 -23.17 21.95
C SER A 854 8.41 -23.82 23.29
N THR A 855 7.62 -23.15 24.14
CA THR A 855 7.18 -23.70 25.44
C THR A 855 6.08 -24.77 25.29
N TYR A 856 5.49 -24.91 24.10
CA TYR A 856 4.31 -25.74 23.85
C TYR A 856 4.51 -26.90 22.86
N GLU A 857 5.75 -27.18 22.43
CA GLU A 857 6.08 -28.19 21.40
C GLU A 857 5.47 -29.59 21.64
N THR A 858 5.12 -29.93 22.88
CA THR A 858 4.59 -31.25 23.27
C THR A 858 3.11 -31.25 23.67
N THR A 859 2.38 -30.13 23.56
CA THR A 859 0.98 -30.03 23.99
C THR A 859 0.03 -30.57 22.91
N SER A 860 -1.01 -31.34 23.28
CA SER A 860 -1.88 -32.05 22.32
C SER A 860 -3.32 -31.51 22.19
N THR A 861 -3.69 -30.52 23.00
CA THR A 861 -5.03 -29.91 23.00
C THR A 861 -4.91 -28.40 23.10
N ILE A 862 -5.67 -27.69 22.28
CA ILE A 862 -5.69 -26.23 22.28
C ILE A 862 -6.59 -25.75 23.41
N THR A 863 -6.02 -25.01 24.38
CA THR A 863 -6.69 -24.72 25.67
C THR A 863 -6.65 -23.25 26.09
N ASN A 864 -5.89 -22.40 25.41
CA ASN A 864 -5.76 -20.96 25.66
C ASN A 864 -5.53 -20.19 24.35
N ALA A 865 -5.63 -18.86 24.40
CA ALA A 865 -5.44 -17.97 23.26
C ALA A 865 -4.08 -18.19 22.57
N GLU A 866 -3.00 -18.36 23.33
CA GLU A 866 -1.66 -18.51 22.74
C GLU A 866 -1.54 -19.75 21.84
N LEU A 867 -2.14 -20.88 22.24
CA LEU A 867 -2.19 -22.09 21.42
C LEU A 867 -3.12 -21.96 20.21
N ARG A 868 -4.13 -21.08 20.29
CA ARG A 868 -5.05 -20.81 19.17
C ARG A 868 -4.34 -20.03 18.07
N ILE A 869 -3.71 -18.92 18.44
CA ILE A 869 -2.90 -18.09 17.54
C ILE A 869 -1.79 -18.90 16.89
N ALA A 870 -1.15 -19.78 17.67
CA ALA A 870 -0.15 -20.67 17.15
C ALA A 870 -0.71 -21.62 16.07
N ALA A 871 -1.93 -22.13 16.25
CA ALA A 871 -2.59 -22.95 15.24
C ALA A 871 -3.01 -22.14 14.01
N ASP A 872 -3.51 -20.91 14.20
CA ASP A 872 -3.94 -20.03 13.12
C ASP A 872 -2.77 -19.65 12.20
N VAL A 873 -1.60 -19.34 12.76
CA VAL A 873 -0.35 -19.10 12.03
C VAL A 873 0.03 -20.28 11.12
N TRP A 874 -0.14 -21.52 11.60
CA TRP A 874 0.13 -22.71 10.81
C TRP A 874 -0.90 -22.93 9.71
N ALA A 875 -2.16 -22.66 10.01
CA ALA A 875 -3.24 -22.81 9.05
C ALA A 875 -3.09 -21.81 7.89
N TYR A 876 -2.75 -20.55 8.19
CA TYR A 876 -2.36 -19.57 7.17
C TYR A 876 -1.17 -20.06 6.32
N GLY A 877 -0.14 -20.63 6.96
CA GLY A 877 0.99 -21.24 6.23
C GLY A 877 0.58 -22.43 5.33
N PHE A 878 -0.52 -23.12 5.64
CA PHE A 878 -1.08 -24.18 4.79
C PHE A 878 -1.87 -23.61 3.62
N ASP A 879 -2.65 -22.55 3.81
CA ASP A 879 -3.33 -21.84 2.72
C ASP A 879 -2.31 -21.34 1.69
N VAL A 880 -1.24 -20.66 2.15
CA VAL A 880 -0.16 -20.19 1.26
C VAL A 880 0.47 -21.34 0.45
N PHE A 881 0.52 -22.55 1.01
CA PHE A 881 0.98 -23.71 0.26
C PHE A 881 -0.05 -24.21 -0.75
N LEU A 882 -1.32 -24.33 -0.34
CA LEU A 882 -2.43 -24.87 -1.13
C LEU A 882 -2.92 -23.92 -2.23
N ASP A 883 -2.56 -22.66 -2.17
CA ASP A 883 -2.74 -21.67 -3.22
C ASP A 883 -2.35 -22.25 -4.60
N GLY A 884 -3.30 -22.37 -5.54
CA GLY A 884 -3.09 -23.01 -6.85
C GLY A 884 -2.87 -24.53 -6.85
N PHE A 885 -3.22 -25.27 -5.79
CA PHE A 885 -3.21 -26.75 -5.75
C PHE A 885 -4.57 -27.40 -6.02
N GLU A 886 -5.59 -26.63 -6.39
CA GLU A 886 -6.86 -27.16 -6.90
C GLU A 886 -6.64 -27.77 -8.29
N GLN A 887 -6.09 -28.98 -8.32
CA GLN A 887 -6.04 -29.78 -9.53
C GLN A 887 -7.32 -30.61 -9.60
N CYS A 888 -8.32 -30.03 -10.25
CA CYS A 888 -9.44 -30.80 -10.75
C CYS A 888 -8.89 -31.71 -11.86
N THR A 889 -8.91 -33.03 -11.64
CA THR A 889 -8.83 -33.95 -12.78
C THR A 889 -10.16 -33.88 -13.49
N THR A 890 -10.17 -33.74 -14.80
CA THR A 890 -11.37 -33.88 -15.64
C THR A 890 -11.16 -35.03 -16.61
N ILE A 891 -12.19 -35.83 -16.83
CA ILE A 891 -12.21 -36.92 -17.82
C ILE A 891 -12.97 -36.41 -19.03
N ASP A 892 -12.45 -36.71 -20.21
CA ASP A 892 -13.07 -36.46 -21.52
C ASP A 892 -12.98 -37.80 -22.28
N THR A 893 -14.10 -38.53 -22.33
CA THR A 893 -14.14 -39.93 -22.75
C THR A 893 -14.04 -40.10 -24.25
N ASP A 894 -14.64 -39.18 -25.01
CA ASP A 894 -14.67 -39.22 -26.47
C ASP A 894 -13.59 -38.32 -27.12
N ASN A 895 -12.96 -37.45 -26.34
CA ASN A 895 -11.93 -36.46 -26.72
C ASN A 895 -12.45 -35.35 -27.65
N ASP A 896 -13.69 -34.92 -27.47
CA ASP A 896 -14.26 -33.79 -28.22
C ASP A 896 -13.95 -32.41 -27.62
N GLY A 897 -13.35 -32.39 -26.42
CA GLY A 897 -12.92 -31.21 -25.71
C GLY A 897 -13.91 -30.71 -24.66
N ILE A 898 -15.04 -31.38 -24.47
CA ILE A 898 -15.96 -31.14 -23.36
C ILE A 898 -15.72 -32.23 -22.30
N PRO A 899 -15.38 -31.86 -21.06
CA PRO A 899 -15.29 -32.83 -19.98
C PRO A 899 -16.61 -33.53 -19.72
N ASN A 900 -16.58 -34.82 -19.35
CA ASN A 900 -17.76 -35.65 -19.10
C ASN A 900 -18.81 -35.00 -18.18
N HIS A 901 -18.40 -34.41 -17.05
CA HIS A 901 -19.30 -33.71 -16.13
C HIS A 901 -20.00 -32.46 -16.72
N LEU A 902 -19.64 -32.05 -17.93
CA LEU A 902 -20.25 -30.95 -18.70
C LEU A 902 -20.82 -31.44 -20.05
N ASP A 903 -20.72 -32.74 -20.33
CA ASP A 903 -21.06 -33.36 -21.61
C ASP A 903 -22.29 -34.25 -21.44
N LEU A 904 -23.35 -33.90 -22.17
CA LEU A 904 -24.63 -34.62 -22.10
C LEU A 904 -24.60 -36.00 -22.80
N ASP A 905 -23.54 -36.34 -23.54
CA ASP A 905 -23.28 -37.62 -24.21
C ASP A 905 -21.77 -37.94 -24.17
N SER A 906 -21.23 -38.19 -22.98
CA SER A 906 -19.79 -38.31 -22.67
C SER A 906 -19.01 -39.25 -23.59
N ASP A 907 -19.63 -40.29 -24.12
CA ASP A 907 -18.99 -41.27 -25.00
C ASP A 907 -19.32 -41.12 -26.49
N ASN A 908 -20.21 -40.18 -26.78
CA ASN A 908 -20.57 -39.71 -28.09
C ASN A 908 -21.14 -40.81 -29.00
N ASP A 909 -21.98 -41.67 -28.42
CA ASP A 909 -22.62 -42.77 -29.12
C ASP A 909 -24.06 -42.47 -29.58
N GLY A 910 -24.55 -41.28 -29.23
CA GLY A 910 -25.85 -40.74 -29.62
C GLY A 910 -27.00 -41.09 -28.67
N CYS A 911 -26.68 -41.68 -27.53
CA CYS A 911 -27.55 -41.71 -26.36
C CYS A 911 -27.22 -40.53 -25.43
N LEU A 912 -27.96 -40.35 -24.34
CA LEU A 912 -27.73 -39.24 -23.40
C LEU A 912 -27.36 -39.87 -22.07
N ASP A 913 -26.39 -39.27 -21.39
CA ASP A 913 -25.85 -39.79 -20.14
C ASP A 913 -26.96 -39.96 -19.08
N ALA A 914 -27.89 -39.00 -19.03
CA ALA A 914 -29.09 -39.05 -18.20
C ALA A 914 -29.95 -40.33 -18.40
N LEU A 915 -29.98 -40.91 -19.60
CA LEU A 915 -30.71 -42.15 -19.91
C LEU A 915 -29.89 -43.41 -19.66
N GLU A 916 -28.56 -43.30 -19.78
CA GLU A 916 -27.61 -44.42 -19.70
C GLU A 916 -27.07 -44.64 -18.30
N GLY A 917 -27.25 -43.65 -17.44
CA GLY A 917 -27.05 -43.76 -16.00
C GLY A 917 -27.91 -44.85 -15.37
N ALA A 918 -27.58 -45.18 -14.11
CA ALA A 918 -28.14 -46.33 -13.43
C ALA A 918 -29.62 -46.17 -13.01
N ALA A 919 -30.21 -44.98 -13.14
CA ALA A 919 -31.60 -44.75 -12.78
C ALA A 919 -32.56 -45.12 -13.91
N ALA A 920 -33.83 -45.34 -13.56
CA ALA A 920 -34.87 -45.68 -14.54
C ALA A 920 -35.45 -44.41 -15.19
N ILE A 921 -34.61 -43.66 -15.91
CA ILE A 921 -34.99 -42.45 -16.65
C ILE A 921 -35.64 -42.84 -17.99
N THR A 922 -36.56 -42.01 -18.44
CA THR A 922 -37.25 -42.16 -19.72
C THR A 922 -37.18 -40.87 -20.52
N ASN A 923 -37.26 -40.97 -21.85
CA ASN A 923 -37.32 -39.82 -22.75
C ASN A 923 -38.39 -38.76 -22.40
N SER A 924 -39.45 -39.12 -21.65
CA SER A 924 -40.47 -38.15 -21.23
C SER A 924 -40.09 -37.30 -20.02
N GLN A 925 -39.01 -37.67 -19.33
CA GLN A 925 -38.44 -36.92 -18.20
C GLN A 925 -37.33 -35.97 -18.64
N LEU A 926 -36.78 -36.18 -19.85
CA LEU A 926 -35.79 -35.28 -20.42
C LEU A 926 -36.40 -33.93 -20.78
N VAL A 927 -35.63 -32.89 -20.52
CA VAL A 927 -35.92 -31.49 -20.82
C VAL A 927 -34.76 -30.91 -21.62
N ASN A 928 -34.98 -29.85 -22.38
CA ASN A 928 -33.90 -29.22 -23.14
C ASN A 928 -32.91 -28.58 -22.17
N ALA A 929 -31.65 -28.95 -22.19
CA ALA A 929 -30.65 -28.46 -21.24
C ALA A 929 -30.58 -26.92 -21.22
N GLY A 930 -30.32 -26.37 -20.03
CA GLY A 930 -30.07 -24.95 -19.81
C GLY A 930 -28.60 -24.58 -20.08
N GLY A 931 -28.24 -23.34 -19.73
CA GLY A 931 -26.83 -22.90 -19.74
C GLY A 931 -26.09 -23.09 -21.07
N SER A 932 -24.82 -23.49 -20.94
CA SER A 932 -23.87 -23.77 -22.01
C SER A 932 -23.62 -25.25 -22.29
N VAL A 933 -24.12 -26.17 -21.46
CA VAL A 933 -23.91 -27.62 -21.63
C VAL A 933 -24.49 -28.17 -22.94
N THR A 934 -23.81 -29.16 -23.52
CA THR A 934 -24.12 -29.72 -24.84
C THR A 934 -23.54 -31.12 -24.98
N VAL A 935 -24.11 -31.93 -25.89
CA VAL A 935 -23.61 -33.27 -26.28
C VAL A 935 -22.31 -33.23 -27.12
N GLY A 936 -21.71 -32.05 -27.24
CA GLY A 936 -20.50 -31.81 -27.99
C GLY A 936 -20.40 -32.14 -29.50
N PRO A 937 -19.22 -31.85 -30.12
CA PRO A 937 -18.94 -32.11 -31.53
C PRO A 937 -18.73 -33.60 -31.87
N GLY A 938 -19.82 -34.26 -32.25
CA GLY A 938 -19.76 -35.64 -32.77
C GLY A 938 -21.05 -36.39 -32.55
N SER A 939 -21.81 -35.92 -31.54
CA SER A 939 -23.00 -36.61 -31.09
C SER A 939 -24.17 -36.37 -32.01
N THR A 940 -25.03 -37.39 -32.04
CA THR A 940 -26.33 -37.30 -32.72
C THR A 940 -27.49 -37.17 -31.74
N ALA A 941 -27.21 -37.14 -30.43
CA ALA A 941 -28.18 -36.87 -29.39
C ALA A 941 -28.66 -35.41 -29.46
N SER A 942 -29.73 -35.11 -28.72
CA SER A 942 -30.27 -33.76 -28.60
C SER A 942 -29.87 -33.21 -27.25
N ASN A 943 -29.43 -31.95 -27.16
CA ASN A 943 -29.04 -31.29 -25.90
C ASN A 943 -30.19 -31.30 -24.88
N GLN A 944 -30.26 -32.36 -24.08
CA GLN A 944 -31.31 -32.62 -23.12
C GLN A 944 -30.74 -33.32 -21.91
N ASN A 945 -31.22 -32.95 -20.73
CA ASN A 945 -30.82 -33.48 -19.43
C ASN A 945 -32.07 -33.64 -18.54
N LEU A 946 -31.91 -33.70 -17.22
CA LEU A 946 -33.02 -33.87 -16.28
C LEU A 946 -33.59 -32.55 -15.73
N CYS A 947 -32.81 -31.46 -15.77
CA CYS A 947 -33.19 -30.17 -15.18
C CYS A 947 -32.65 -28.95 -15.95
N THR A 948 -33.32 -27.81 -15.83
CA THR A 948 -33.03 -26.59 -16.62
C THR A 948 -33.04 -25.32 -15.78
N GLY A 949 -32.99 -25.47 -14.45
CA GLY A 949 -33.27 -24.39 -13.52
C GLY A 949 -33.55 -24.88 -12.10
N SER A 950 -33.17 -24.09 -11.09
CA SER A 950 -33.29 -24.33 -9.64
C SER A 950 -34.53 -25.02 -9.06
N SER A 951 -35.66 -25.05 -9.78
CA SER A 951 -36.89 -25.68 -9.28
C SER A 951 -36.88 -27.22 -9.32
N CYS A 952 -35.97 -27.84 -10.07
CA CYS A 952 -35.89 -29.30 -10.23
C CYS A 952 -34.64 -29.95 -9.61
N ILE A 953 -33.73 -29.16 -9.03
CA ILE A 953 -32.53 -29.61 -8.29
C ILE A 953 -32.76 -29.60 -6.78
N ASP A 954 -31.86 -30.23 -6.02
CA ASP A 954 -31.78 -30.06 -4.57
C ASP A 954 -30.77 -28.98 -4.15
N VAL A 955 -30.41 -28.93 -2.86
CA VAL A 955 -29.52 -27.88 -2.34
C VAL A 955 -28.07 -28.03 -2.81
N ASN A 956 -27.71 -29.17 -3.39
CA ASN A 956 -26.38 -29.45 -3.91
C ASN A 956 -26.41 -29.66 -5.44
N GLY A 957 -27.34 -29.05 -6.17
CA GLY A 957 -27.37 -29.12 -7.65
C GLY A 957 -27.98 -30.38 -8.25
N ILE A 958 -28.08 -31.46 -7.49
CA ILE A 958 -28.54 -32.75 -8.02
C ILE A 958 -30.04 -32.72 -8.44
N PRO A 959 -30.41 -33.18 -9.66
CA PRO A 959 -31.80 -33.36 -10.07
C PRO A 959 -32.61 -34.21 -9.08
N THR A 960 -33.69 -33.62 -8.54
CA THR A 960 -34.55 -34.26 -7.53
C THR A 960 -35.18 -35.58 -7.99
N ILE A 961 -35.22 -35.83 -9.30
CA ILE A 961 -35.80 -37.04 -9.90
C ILE A 961 -34.93 -38.29 -9.71
N VAL A 962 -33.61 -38.14 -9.60
CA VAL A 962 -32.66 -39.20 -9.23
C VAL A 962 -32.42 -39.23 -7.72
N GLY A 963 -32.75 -38.14 -7.03
CA GLY A 963 -32.64 -37.97 -5.58
C GLY A 963 -31.22 -37.60 -5.14
N ALA A 964 -31.06 -37.22 -3.87
CA ALA A 964 -29.84 -36.60 -3.32
C ALA A 964 -28.54 -37.46 -3.35
N ALA A 965 -28.56 -38.63 -3.97
CA ALA A 965 -27.37 -39.46 -4.18
C ALA A 965 -26.94 -39.50 -5.66
N GLY A 966 -27.67 -38.81 -6.55
CA GLY A 966 -27.53 -38.95 -7.99
C GLY A 966 -27.88 -40.36 -8.49
N GLN A 967 -27.55 -40.60 -9.75
CA GLN A 967 -27.45 -41.92 -10.35
C GLN A 967 -25.99 -42.33 -10.53
N GLY A 968 -25.74 -43.62 -10.74
CA GLY A 968 -24.40 -44.10 -11.08
C GLY A 968 -24.15 -44.00 -12.58
N ILE A 969 -22.87 -43.98 -12.99
CA ILE A 969 -22.39 -43.89 -14.40
C ILE A 969 -23.15 -44.80 -15.38
N GLY A 970 -23.47 -46.04 -14.98
CA GLY A 970 -24.17 -46.95 -15.89
C GLY A 970 -23.35 -47.23 -17.15
N ASP A 971 -23.93 -46.94 -18.32
CA ASP A 971 -23.31 -47.14 -19.63
C ASP A 971 -22.86 -45.81 -20.30
N SER A 972 -23.01 -44.64 -19.66
CA SER A 972 -22.77 -43.29 -20.25
C SER A 972 -21.34 -43.01 -20.73
N GLN A 973 -20.39 -43.85 -20.35
CA GLN A 973 -18.96 -43.72 -20.71
C GLN A 973 -18.49 -44.89 -21.59
N ASN A 974 -19.40 -45.57 -22.29
CA ASN A 974 -19.16 -46.78 -23.06
C ASN A 974 -19.78 -46.72 -24.46
N ALA A 975 -19.04 -46.10 -25.39
CA ALA A 975 -19.44 -45.86 -26.79
C ALA A 975 -19.80 -47.10 -27.62
N SER A 976 -19.69 -48.30 -27.04
CA SER A 976 -20.13 -49.55 -27.66
C SER A 976 -21.65 -49.79 -27.53
N ILE A 977 -22.41 -48.93 -26.85
CA ILE A 977 -23.81 -49.19 -26.42
C ILE A 977 -24.90 -48.36 -27.16
N SER A 978 -24.58 -47.67 -28.25
CA SER A 978 -25.48 -46.91 -29.15
C SER A 978 -26.85 -47.48 -29.60
N SER A 979 -27.16 -48.78 -29.43
CA SER A 979 -28.39 -49.40 -29.94
C SER A 979 -29.48 -49.58 -28.87
N GLY A 980 -30.16 -48.48 -28.55
CA GLY A 980 -31.37 -48.48 -27.72
C GLY A 980 -31.16 -48.05 -26.27
N CYS A 981 -30.01 -47.46 -25.94
CA CYS A 981 -29.63 -46.85 -24.65
C CYS A 981 -29.91 -47.72 -23.41
N PHE A 982 -29.96 -49.06 -23.59
CA PHE A 982 -30.13 -50.05 -22.51
C PHE A 982 -29.54 -51.41 -22.92
N CYS A 983 -28.64 -52.04 -22.13
CA CYS A 983 -28.22 -53.45 -22.40
C CYS A 983 -29.28 -54.46 -21.94
N TYR A 984 -30.36 -54.64 -22.70
CA TYR A 984 -31.21 -55.83 -22.60
C TYR A 984 -31.00 -56.74 -23.82
N LYS A 985 -30.79 -58.04 -23.57
CA LYS A 985 -30.99 -59.04 -24.62
C LYS A 985 -32.50 -59.28 -24.76
N PRO A 986 -33.18 -58.79 -25.83
CA PRO A 986 -34.61 -59.01 -25.97
C PRO A 986 -34.91 -60.50 -26.03
N ALA A 987 -36.09 -60.89 -25.53
CA ALA A 987 -36.55 -62.28 -25.63
C ALA A 987 -36.49 -62.73 -27.10
N VAL A 988 -35.93 -63.91 -27.37
CA VAL A 988 -35.85 -64.45 -28.73
C VAL A 988 -37.27 -64.61 -29.28
N LEU A 989 -37.68 -63.74 -30.20
CA LEU A 989 -39.03 -63.75 -30.82
C LEU A 989 -39.11 -64.59 -32.11
N ALA A 990 -37.96 -65.03 -32.63
CA ALA A 990 -37.87 -65.84 -33.85
C ALA A 990 -36.77 -66.91 -33.72
N GLY A 991 -36.98 -68.08 -34.32
CA GLY A 991 -36.07 -69.24 -34.20
C GLY A 991 -36.51 -70.24 -33.11
N THR A 992 -35.58 -71.00 -32.56
CA THR A 992 -35.88 -71.98 -31.49
C THR A 992 -36.09 -71.25 -30.17
N VAL A 993 -37.35 -70.93 -29.88
CA VAL A 993 -37.78 -70.28 -28.63
C VAL A 993 -37.87 -71.33 -27.52
N LEU A 994 -36.87 -71.37 -26.62
CA LEU A 994 -36.86 -72.28 -25.48
C LEU A 994 -37.61 -71.66 -24.27
N ASP A 995 -38.45 -72.46 -23.62
CA ASP A 995 -39.10 -72.07 -22.37
C ASP A 995 -38.06 -71.86 -21.26
N THR A 996 -38.17 -70.77 -20.52
CA THR A 996 -37.45 -70.63 -19.25
C THR A 996 -38.07 -71.56 -18.24
N LYS A 997 -37.34 -72.63 -17.87
CA LYS A 997 -37.85 -73.71 -17.01
C LYS A 997 -37.55 -73.52 -15.53
N SER A 998 -36.60 -72.65 -15.20
CA SER A 998 -36.20 -72.35 -13.83
C SER A 998 -36.63 -70.93 -13.47
N GLY A 999 -37.10 -70.72 -12.24
CA GLY A 999 -37.38 -69.37 -11.78
C GLY A 999 -37.67 -69.27 -10.29
N ILE A 1000 -37.31 -68.13 -9.71
CA ILE A 1000 -37.60 -67.75 -8.32
C ILE A 1000 -38.53 -66.54 -8.34
N THR A 1001 -39.72 -66.66 -7.77
CA THR A 1001 -40.69 -65.55 -7.68
C THR A 1001 -41.10 -65.31 -6.24
N ALA A 1002 -40.94 -64.08 -5.77
CA ALA A 1002 -41.50 -63.60 -4.51
C ALA A 1002 -43.00 -63.28 -4.62
N LEU A 1003 -43.58 -63.42 -5.81
CA LEU A 1003 -45.00 -63.16 -6.11
C LEU A 1003 -45.84 -64.45 -6.18
N GLY A 1004 -45.24 -65.61 -5.87
CA GLY A 1004 -45.95 -66.88 -5.79
C GLY A 1004 -46.46 -67.43 -7.13
N ARG A 1005 -45.87 -67.00 -8.26
CA ARG A 1005 -46.31 -67.37 -9.61
C ARG A 1005 -45.70 -68.66 -10.17
N ALA A 1006 -44.85 -69.37 -9.42
CA ALA A 1006 -44.21 -70.59 -9.90
C ALA A 1006 -45.22 -71.75 -10.03
N GLY A 1007 -45.39 -72.29 -11.25
CA GLY A 1007 -46.16 -73.51 -11.49
C GLY A 1007 -47.09 -73.44 -12.70
N THR A 1008 -47.81 -74.54 -12.95
CA THR A 1008 -48.69 -74.73 -14.13
C THR A 1008 -49.93 -73.83 -14.15
N ASP A 1009 -50.36 -73.30 -13.00
CA ASP A 1009 -51.66 -72.61 -12.85
C ASP A 1009 -51.58 -71.11 -12.48
N ASN A 1010 -50.42 -70.46 -12.59
CA ASN A 1010 -50.25 -69.00 -12.39
C ASN A 1010 -49.60 -68.33 -13.61
N SER A 1011 -50.38 -68.15 -14.69
CA SER A 1011 -49.95 -67.50 -15.95
C SER A 1011 -48.77 -68.17 -16.66
N ASN A 1012 -48.51 -69.44 -16.35
CA ASN A 1012 -47.44 -70.25 -16.95
C ASN A 1012 -46.02 -69.70 -16.67
N TRP A 1013 -45.81 -69.03 -15.53
CA TRP A 1013 -44.50 -68.54 -15.11
C TRP A 1013 -43.65 -69.67 -14.48
N PRO A 1014 -42.33 -69.78 -14.75
CA PRO A 1014 -41.47 -68.85 -15.50
C PRO A 1014 -41.48 -69.06 -17.02
N MET A 1015 -42.16 -70.10 -17.52
CA MET A 1015 -42.16 -70.48 -18.94
C MET A 1015 -42.80 -69.45 -19.88
N VAL A 1016 -43.52 -68.46 -19.35
CA VAL A 1016 -43.97 -67.27 -20.09
C VAL A 1016 -42.79 -66.40 -20.51
N ARG A 1017 -41.66 -66.46 -19.80
CA ARG A 1017 -40.36 -65.94 -20.22
C ARG A 1017 -39.70 -67.00 -21.10
N LYS A 1018 -39.12 -66.55 -22.21
CA LYS A 1018 -38.48 -67.41 -23.20
C LYS A 1018 -37.03 -67.00 -23.36
N GLY A 1019 -36.15 -67.97 -23.58
CA GLY A 1019 -34.73 -67.76 -23.86
C GLY A 1019 -33.83 -67.57 -22.64
N ALA A 1020 -34.37 -67.36 -21.44
CA ALA A 1020 -33.56 -67.29 -20.21
C ALA A 1020 -33.36 -68.68 -19.57
N TRP A 1021 -32.20 -68.92 -18.96
CA TRP A 1021 -31.95 -70.13 -18.18
C TRP A 1021 -32.70 -70.15 -16.84
N THR A 1022 -32.82 -68.99 -16.19
CA THR A 1022 -33.60 -68.77 -14.96
C THR A 1022 -34.32 -67.42 -15.03
N ALA A 1023 -35.56 -67.35 -14.55
CA ALA A 1023 -36.31 -66.09 -14.37
C ALA A 1023 -36.42 -65.72 -12.89
N LEU A 1024 -36.05 -64.49 -12.52
CA LEU A 1024 -36.22 -63.95 -11.16
C LEU A 1024 -37.34 -62.91 -11.17
N GLU A 1025 -38.15 -62.87 -10.12
CA GLU A 1025 -39.29 -61.96 -10.07
C GLU A 1025 -39.68 -61.54 -8.65
N ALA A 1026 -39.79 -60.23 -8.42
CA ALA A 1026 -40.30 -59.65 -7.18
C ALA A 1026 -40.93 -58.27 -7.46
N LYS A 1027 -41.76 -57.76 -6.54
CA LYS A 1027 -42.27 -56.38 -6.59
C LYS A 1027 -41.33 -55.36 -5.94
N THR A 1028 -40.70 -55.74 -4.83
CA THR A 1028 -39.92 -54.83 -3.96
C THR A 1028 -38.77 -55.52 -3.23
N LYS A 1029 -38.45 -56.78 -3.59
CA LYS A 1029 -37.41 -57.57 -2.91
C LYS A 1029 -36.27 -57.88 -3.87
N GLY A 1030 -35.05 -57.52 -3.50
CA GLY A 1030 -33.85 -57.91 -4.25
C GLY A 1030 -33.56 -59.41 -4.16
N PHE A 1031 -32.85 -59.94 -5.16
CA PHE A 1031 -32.24 -61.26 -5.08
C PHE A 1031 -30.94 -61.14 -4.29
N VAL A 1032 -30.97 -61.53 -3.01
CA VAL A 1032 -29.80 -61.45 -2.13
C VAL A 1032 -29.01 -62.75 -2.25
N VAL A 1033 -27.82 -62.66 -2.83
CA VAL A 1033 -26.84 -63.75 -2.85
C VAL A 1033 -26.03 -63.68 -1.56
N ASN A 1034 -25.64 -64.83 -1.00
CA ASN A 1034 -24.74 -64.85 0.16
C ASN A 1034 -23.42 -64.16 -0.21
N ARG A 1035 -23.06 -63.11 0.53
CA ARG A 1035 -21.77 -62.43 0.41
C ARG A 1035 -20.75 -63.13 1.30
N ILE A 1036 -19.59 -63.46 0.73
CA ILE A 1036 -18.50 -64.16 1.40
C ILE A 1036 -17.28 -63.23 1.37
N PRO A 1037 -16.77 -62.79 2.54
CA PRO A 1037 -15.74 -61.75 2.60
C PRO A 1037 -14.41 -62.07 1.93
N LEU A 1038 -14.01 -63.34 1.86
CA LEU A 1038 -12.71 -63.77 1.33
C LEU A 1038 -12.87 -64.86 0.27
N THR A 1039 -12.12 -64.79 -0.82
CA THR A 1039 -12.11 -65.81 -1.89
C THR A 1039 -11.73 -67.18 -1.34
N ALA A 1040 -10.80 -67.23 -0.39
CA ALA A 1040 -10.40 -68.47 0.27
C ALA A 1040 -11.57 -69.18 0.99
N GLN A 1041 -12.58 -68.43 1.43
CA GLN A 1041 -13.79 -69.01 2.06
C GLN A 1041 -14.77 -69.57 1.03
N VAL A 1042 -14.85 -68.97 -0.17
CA VAL A 1042 -15.61 -69.52 -1.31
C VAL A 1042 -15.01 -70.86 -1.74
N ASP A 1043 -13.69 -70.92 -1.84
CA ASP A 1043 -12.97 -72.15 -2.21
C ASP A 1043 -13.03 -73.24 -1.13
N ALA A 1044 -13.28 -72.87 0.14
CA ALA A 1044 -13.39 -73.79 1.26
C ALA A 1044 -14.80 -74.43 1.42
N ILE A 1045 -15.77 -74.12 0.56
CA ILE A 1045 -17.10 -74.74 0.58
C ILE A 1045 -16.94 -76.25 0.33
N ALA A 1046 -17.27 -77.07 1.34
CA ALA A 1046 -16.93 -78.51 1.35
C ALA A 1046 -17.69 -79.35 0.30
N THR A 1047 -18.86 -78.90 -0.12
CA THR A 1047 -19.73 -79.61 -1.09
C THR A 1047 -20.45 -78.61 -2.00
N PRO A 1048 -19.73 -77.93 -2.91
CA PRO A 1048 -20.37 -77.02 -3.86
C PRO A 1048 -21.19 -77.83 -4.88
N VAL A 1049 -22.34 -77.30 -5.28
CA VAL A 1049 -23.23 -77.93 -6.27
C VAL A 1049 -23.30 -77.08 -7.51
N GLU A 1050 -23.43 -77.71 -8.69
CA GLU A 1050 -23.57 -77.00 -9.95
C GLU A 1050 -24.72 -75.99 -9.88
N GLY A 1051 -24.43 -74.74 -10.25
CA GLY A 1051 -25.36 -73.62 -10.18
C GLY A 1051 -25.42 -72.90 -8.82
N MET A 1052 -24.62 -73.30 -7.83
CA MET A 1052 -24.48 -72.54 -6.57
C MET A 1052 -23.88 -71.16 -6.86
N MET A 1053 -24.43 -70.11 -6.26
CA MET A 1053 -23.99 -68.72 -6.45
C MET A 1053 -23.61 -68.07 -5.12
N VAL A 1054 -22.52 -67.30 -5.11
CA VAL A 1054 -22.05 -66.49 -3.98
C VAL A 1054 -21.53 -65.15 -4.51
N TYR A 1055 -21.60 -64.08 -3.71
CA TYR A 1055 -20.86 -62.85 -4.00
C TYR A 1055 -19.54 -62.89 -3.23
N ASP A 1056 -18.43 -62.81 -3.94
CA ASP A 1056 -17.09 -62.82 -3.36
C ASP A 1056 -16.64 -61.37 -3.15
N GLU A 1057 -16.55 -60.92 -1.90
CA GLU A 1057 -16.25 -59.50 -1.62
C GLU A 1057 -14.76 -59.16 -1.84
N GLU A 1058 -13.86 -60.14 -1.76
CA GLU A 1058 -12.42 -59.94 -2.02
C GLU A 1058 -12.11 -59.90 -3.52
N ALA A 1059 -12.81 -60.71 -4.31
CA ALA A 1059 -12.68 -60.70 -5.77
C ALA A 1059 -13.66 -59.74 -6.47
N ASP A 1060 -14.49 -59.05 -5.70
CA ASP A 1060 -15.56 -58.13 -6.12
C ASP A 1060 -16.41 -58.62 -7.30
N CYS A 1061 -16.91 -59.85 -7.21
CA CYS A 1061 -17.69 -60.45 -8.29
C CYS A 1061 -18.75 -61.43 -7.79
N LEU A 1062 -19.79 -61.62 -8.62
CA LEU A 1062 -20.68 -62.76 -8.48
C LEU A 1062 -19.97 -64.03 -8.98
N LYS A 1063 -19.80 -65.04 -8.12
CA LYS A 1063 -19.26 -66.36 -8.50
C LYS A 1063 -20.37 -67.39 -8.65
N ILE A 1064 -20.29 -68.23 -9.70
CA ILE A 1064 -21.12 -69.42 -9.89
C ILE A 1064 -20.25 -70.68 -9.95
N TYR A 1065 -20.68 -71.75 -9.27
CA TYR A 1065 -20.02 -73.05 -9.37
C TYR A 1065 -20.55 -73.78 -10.60
N THR A 1066 -19.74 -73.92 -11.65
CA THR A 1066 -20.19 -74.49 -12.93
C THR A 1066 -19.09 -75.30 -13.62
N THR A 1067 -19.46 -76.01 -14.69
CA THR A 1067 -18.52 -76.83 -15.46
C THR A 1067 -17.55 -75.94 -16.24
N THR A 1068 -16.26 -76.27 -16.26
CA THR A 1068 -15.25 -75.55 -17.07
C THR A 1068 -15.02 -76.15 -18.45
N ASN A 1069 -15.61 -77.31 -18.75
CA ASN A 1069 -15.29 -78.11 -19.93
C ASN A 1069 -16.46 -78.98 -20.41
N ASN A 1070 -17.69 -78.47 -20.34
CA ASN A 1070 -18.91 -79.18 -20.76
C ASN A 1070 -19.11 -80.52 -20.03
N GLY A 1071 -19.00 -80.49 -18.70
CA GLY A 1071 -19.51 -81.56 -17.83
C GLY A 1071 -18.51 -82.54 -17.24
N THR A 1072 -17.20 -82.25 -17.22
CA THR A 1072 -16.20 -83.16 -16.59
C THR A 1072 -15.37 -82.57 -15.47
N SER A 1073 -15.27 -81.23 -15.37
CA SER A 1073 -14.56 -80.51 -14.30
C SER A 1073 -15.38 -79.30 -13.85
N PHE A 1074 -15.39 -79.01 -12.55
CA PHE A 1074 -16.16 -77.92 -11.96
C PHE A 1074 -15.26 -76.98 -11.14
N SER A 1075 -15.51 -75.68 -11.22
CA SER A 1075 -14.89 -74.69 -10.34
C SER A 1075 -15.79 -73.46 -10.19
N TRP A 1076 -15.46 -72.62 -9.21
CA TRP A 1076 -16.06 -71.30 -9.07
C TRP A 1076 -15.60 -70.40 -10.22
N GLN A 1077 -16.55 -69.81 -10.93
CA GLN A 1077 -16.32 -68.90 -12.04
C GLN A 1077 -16.87 -67.53 -11.67
N CYS A 1078 -16.00 -66.52 -11.76
CA CYS A 1078 -16.31 -65.12 -11.55
C CYS A 1078 -17.02 -64.57 -12.79
N PHE A 1079 -18.17 -63.94 -12.63
CA PHE A 1079 -18.77 -63.13 -13.69
C PHE A 1079 -18.07 -61.77 -13.76
N ASN A 1080 -16.87 -61.76 -14.33
CA ASN A 1080 -16.02 -60.55 -14.43
C ASN A 1080 -16.14 -59.85 -15.77
N THR A 1081 -16.94 -60.41 -16.67
CA THR A 1081 -17.18 -59.85 -17.99
C THR A 1081 -18.65 -59.52 -18.05
N GLN A 1082 -18.97 -58.25 -17.79
CA GLN A 1082 -20.24 -57.65 -18.17
C GLN A 1082 -20.23 -57.65 -19.69
N THR A 1083 -20.73 -58.72 -20.26
CA THR A 1083 -20.77 -58.86 -21.71
C THR A 1083 -22.22 -59.00 -22.10
N CYS A 1084 -22.60 -58.27 -23.13
CA CYS A 1084 -23.65 -58.66 -24.04
C CYS A 1084 -22.96 -59.29 -25.29
N PRO A 1085 -22.62 -60.61 -25.33
CA PRO A 1085 -22.13 -61.23 -26.57
C PRO A 1085 -22.99 -62.47 -26.95
N ASP A 1086 -22.98 -62.95 -28.19
CA ASP A 1086 -22.16 -62.59 -29.33
C ASP A 1086 -23.06 -62.32 -30.56
N TYR A 1087 -22.51 -61.50 -31.46
CA TYR A 1087 -22.76 -61.42 -32.90
C TYR A 1087 -23.52 -62.60 -33.54
#